data_AF-A0A9P5DU62-F1
#
_entry.id   AF-A0A9P5DU62-F1
#
_cell.length_a   1.000
_cell.length_b   1.000
_cell.length_c   1.000
_cell.angle_alpha   90.00
_cell.angle_beta   90.00
_cell.angle_gamma   90.00
#
_symmetry.space_group_name_H-M   'P 1'
#
loop_
_entity.id
_entity.type
_entity.pdbx_description
1 polymer ?
#
loop_
_entity_poly.entity_id
_entity_poly.type
_entity_poly.pdbx_seq_one_letter_code
_entity_poly.pdbx_strand_id
1 'polypeptide(L)'
;MAPNRPFCLGYNEVHPFSKVEIKDRSSVQELLRTVLDPLEPFFSPQKARVKCPGATAVRFDQTASEVEGICRPLWGLAALLAGGGDYEGKEWWFQGIKSGTDPENPEYWGYPQDNDQRMVEMCPLGWALAVVPEFWSSLTEKEKTNIETWLGNSINEKNMPNTNWLWFRVFANLGLKKNGGQFSQERLDSDIEHLDTFYRGGGWSNDGPEGIHQMDYYSSSFAIQLLQLLYAKLAGEEDPERAEEFKRRAQQVALDLIHYFDDEGRAIPYGRSVGYRFAMVSFWGALAHADVELPAPLTWGMVKGVVLRHLRWWQTQGDIWTSSGTLSIGYSYPNMYMAENYNSPGSPYWACLAFMCLAVPEDHPFWTSNEESATGVIPKVKALNQPGHIMSYLGGHCMLLSSGQACSYPMKGTHAKYGGFAYSSAYGYSVPPGLFSLEQYALASQLGLSDDGGEYWKTRRLCEYAGIEDREGTPILVSIWKPFPDVTIRTILIPSQENTPNWHLRVHHIKSGREVMTADGSFAISNVNSTNGRYLGPYDETKCEGTSPRIIGNYDLNTPDGWASGKLGAFAVSKGAVGIRALEPTEGRQAMLVNADPNSNLIESRSTIPTLQHTIKAGESVWINSAVSVTPPHVGENDLKGARFSTSCFDSKSGDKLNFKAYPLLFLAWSHSIPKALGYRHSATTKELSSDITAMGIAGILKKVIRNDAMKTDPEEIYNWRVFAIVAGSCFGGMLFGWDTGAIGGVLAMKATQERFNYTPEAKVTLDQNIVSTLQAGCFAACFFTSYFTEKYGRRWCLIGTGTITTIGVILQASSTANGSLPLMVNYGALLHLKAPTVYALPLALQALPAVLLITCMLLAPESPRWCARKDDWERAKSILINLRMLPEDHEYVQSEIQEMSAQLEAEKRLTGDASASTLWKELVTIPGNRKRAIISVLLMICQQMTGVNAVNYYAPQIFQSLGMTGTTVSLFATGVYGIVKVLGCAAFLIFCADSLGRRRSLLWTSAAQALTMYIIGIYGRVEPPVAGQGISAFGYVAIVCIYLWAALFQFGWGPCCWILVSEIPTARLRALNVAIGAATQWLFNFIIARTVLTMQKTMGPAGYGMFFMFGSFDLLMGIFVWFFVPETKGLSLEQMDELFGVGDLHSKLDAEGPEGARTPSIREEVADIKNSKH
;
A
#
# COMPACT_ATOMS: atom_id res chain seq x y z
N MET A 1 -26.04 35.64 12.97
CA MET A 1 -26.95 34.52 12.65
C MET A 1 -27.68 34.88 11.38
N ALA A 2 -27.34 34.26 10.24
CA ALA A 2 -28.30 34.22 9.14
C ALA A 2 -29.55 33.47 9.65
N PRO A 3 -30.77 33.87 9.27
CA PRO A 3 -31.97 33.21 9.76
C PRO A 3 -31.89 31.72 9.39
N ASN A 4 -31.96 30.84 10.40
CA ASN A 4 -32.05 29.40 10.24
C ASN A 4 -33.16 29.10 9.24
N ARG A 5 -32.81 28.79 7.98
CA ARG A 5 -33.77 28.17 7.07
C ARG A 5 -34.13 26.83 7.70
N PRO A 6 -35.40 26.60 8.03
CA PRO A 6 -35.78 25.32 8.60
C PRO A 6 -35.60 24.25 7.51
N PHE A 7 -35.13 23.07 7.89
CA PHE A 7 -34.63 22.08 6.91
C PHE A 7 -35.73 21.37 6.17
N CYS A 8 -35.83 21.62 4.87
CA CYS A 8 -36.86 21.00 4.07
C CYS A 8 -36.47 19.58 3.62
N LEU A 9 -37.26 18.56 3.99
CA LEU A 9 -37.55 17.42 3.14
C LEU A 9 -38.20 17.96 1.85
N GLY A 10 -37.46 17.88 0.74
CA GLY A 10 -37.90 18.47 -0.52
C GLY A 10 -37.90 20.00 -0.48
N TYR A 11 -39.01 20.64 -0.90
CA TYR A 11 -39.04 22.10 -1.12
C TYR A 11 -39.39 22.92 0.14
N ASN A 12 -40.33 22.44 0.96
CA ASN A 12 -40.91 23.23 2.07
C ASN A 12 -41.10 22.46 3.39
N GLU A 13 -40.95 21.13 3.42
CA GLU A 13 -41.39 20.34 4.57
C GLU A 13 -40.30 20.16 5.61
N VAL A 14 -40.44 20.72 6.81
CA VAL A 14 -39.31 20.71 7.75
C VAL A 14 -39.10 19.35 8.42
N HIS A 15 -37.89 18.77 8.37
CA HIS A 15 -37.57 17.49 9.03
C HIS A 15 -37.80 17.57 10.55
N PRO A 16 -38.47 16.58 11.18
CA PRO A 16 -38.79 16.61 12.61
C PRO A 16 -37.57 16.79 13.53
N PHE A 17 -36.45 16.13 13.22
CA PHE A 17 -35.18 16.24 13.97
C PHE A 17 -34.76 17.69 14.26
N SER A 18 -35.09 18.60 13.34
CA SER A 18 -34.67 19.98 13.41
C SER A 18 -35.64 20.91 14.10
N LYS A 19 -36.85 20.43 14.40
CA LYS A 19 -37.87 21.18 15.14
C LYS A 19 -37.72 21.04 16.65
N VAL A 20 -37.00 20.00 17.09
CA VAL A 20 -36.80 19.70 18.52
C VAL A 20 -35.89 20.76 19.14
N GLU A 21 -36.36 21.43 20.19
CA GLU A 21 -35.56 22.41 20.91
C GLU A 21 -34.73 21.70 22.00
N ILE A 22 -33.46 21.40 21.72
CA ILE A 22 -32.59 20.64 22.63
C ILE A 22 -32.20 21.50 23.84
N LYS A 23 -32.67 21.12 25.03
CA LYS A 23 -32.42 21.80 26.32
C LYS A 23 -32.18 20.85 27.48
N ASP A 24 -32.90 19.73 27.49
CA ASP A 24 -32.97 18.80 28.61
C ASP A 24 -33.11 17.35 28.13
N ARG A 25 -33.23 16.44 29.09
CA ARG A 25 -33.37 15.01 28.83
C ARG A 25 -34.58 14.69 27.93
N SER A 26 -35.74 15.29 28.20
CA SER A 26 -36.97 15.04 27.44
C SER A 26 -36.81 15.46 25.98
N SER A 27 -36.18 16.60 25.72
CA SER A 27 -35.88 17.04 24.36
C SER A 27 -34.92 16.10 23.61
N VAL A 28 -33.96 15.48 24.30
CA VAL A 28 -33.05 14.50 23.68
C VAL A 28 -33.76 13.16 23.42
N GLN A 29 -34.70 12.75 24.26
CA GLN A 29 -35.57 11.59 24.00
C GLN A 29 -36.41 11.83 22.74
N GLU A 30 -37.02 13.01 22.62
CA GLU A 30 -37.79 13.39 21.44
C GLU A 30 -36.91 13.42 20.19
N LEU A 31 -35.68 13.97 20.30
CA LEU A 31 -34.73 13.98 19.19
C LEU A 31 -34.43 12.57 18.69
N LEU A 32 -34.22 11.59 19.58
CA LEU A 32 -34.01 10.19 19.19
C LEU A 32 -35.22 9.62 18.42
N ARG A 33 -36.45 9.89 18.85
CA ARG A 33 -37.67 9.43 18.17
C ARG A 33 -37.67 9.87 16.70
N THR A 34 -37.34 11.13 16.45
CA THR A 34 -37.26 11.65 15.07
C THR A 34 -36.20 10.99 14.19
N VAL A 35 -35.24 10.25 14.77
CA VAL A 35 -34.25 9.43 14.03
C VAL A 35 -34.79 8.02 13.79
N LEU A 36 -35.61 7.48 14.69
CA LEU A 36 -36.14 6.12 14.62
C LEU A 36 -37.42 6.01 13.77
N ASP A 37 -38.35 6.96 13.90
CA ASP A 37 -39.65 6.92 13.21
C ASP A 37 -39.51 6.75 11.68
N PRO A 38 -38.56 7.43 10.99
CA PRO A 38 -38.40 7.26 9.54
C PRO A 38 -37.98 5.85 9.09
N LEU A 39 -37.56 4.97 9.99
CA LEU A 39 -37.24 3.57 9.67
C LEU A 39 -38.47 2.68 9.56
N GLU A 40 -39.59 3.06 10.19
CA GLU A 40 -40.80 2.25 10.29
C GLU A 40 -41.29 1.72 8.93
N PRO A 41 -41.38 2.52 7.85
CA PRO A 41 -41.87 2.05 6.55
C PRO A 41 -40.94 1.03 5.87
N PHE A 42 -39.71 0.88 6.35
CA PHE A 42 -38.66 0.05 5.74
C PHE A 42 -38.43 -1.28 6.45
N PHE A 43 -39.21 -1.57 7.50
CA PHE A 43 -39.23 -2.90 8.11
C PHE A 43 -39.79 -3.94 7.14
N SER A 44 -39.15 -5.11 7.13
CA SER A 44 -39.65 -6.29 6.43
C SER A 44 -41.02 -6.75 6.98
N PRO A 45 -41.77 -7.58 6.23
CA PRO A 45 -43.08 -8.06 6.68
C PRO A 45 -43.09 -8.70 8.08
N GLN A 46 -42.07 -9.49 8.44
CA GLN A 46 -41.93 -10.08 9.78
C GLN A 46 -41.06 -9.24 10.72
N LYS A 47 -40.76 -8.00 10.34
CA LYS A 47 -39.97 -7.02 11.10
C LYS A 47 -38.51 -7.42 11.35
N ALA A 48 -38.04 -8.55 10.84
CA ALA A 48 -36.68 -9.02 11.09
C ALA A 48 -35.59 -8.12 10.50
N ARG A 49 -35.90 -7.38 9.43
CA ARG A 49 -34.90 -6.65 8.63
C ARG A 49 -35.38 -5.23 8.36
N VAL A 50 -34.46 -4.28 8.27
CA VAL A 50 -34.78 -2.90 7.89
C VAL A 50 -33.99 -2.51 6.65
N LYS A 51 -34.70 -2.36 5.52
CA LYS A 51 -34.08 -2.01 4.24
C LYS A 51 -33.98 -0.50 4.09
N CYS A 52 -32.98 0.09 4.73
CA CYS A 52 -32.70 1.53 4.62
C CYS A 52 -32.61 1.96 3.14
N PRO A 53 -33.31 3.02 2.74
CA PRO A 53 -33.37 3.44 1.35
C PRO A 53 -32.03 4.04 0.90
N GLY A 54 -31.59 3.62 -0.29
CA GLY A 54 -30.30 3.99 -0.88
C GLY A 54 -29.73 2.83 -1.68
N ALA A 55 -29.66 2.95 -3.01
CA ALA A 55 -29.15 1.88 -3.87
C ALA A 55 -27.61 1.96 -3.97
N THR A 56 -26.90 1.38 -3.00
CA THR A 56 -25.43 1.30 -2.97
C THR A 56 -24.97 -0.12 -2.62
N ALA A 57 -23.73 -0.47 -2.94
CA ALA A 57 -23.15 -1.78 -2.64
C ALA A 57 -22.06 -1.69 -1.56
N VAL A 58 -21.87 -2.79 -0.83
CA VAL A 58 -20.87 -2.98 0.22
C VAL A 58 -20.20 -4.35 0.06
N ARG A 59 -19.12 -4.60 0.80
CA ARG A 59 -18.34 -5.85 0.70
C ARG A 59 -19.03 -7.11 1.27
N PHE A 60 -20.17 -6.96 1.93
CA PHE A 60 -20.95 -8.05 2.55
C PHE A 60 -22.36 -8.12 1.93
N ASP A 61 -23.10 -9.19 2.23
CA ASP A 61 -24.39 -9.45 1.59
C ASP A 61 -25.50 -8.49 2.04
N GLN A 62 -26.57 -8.45 1.24
CA GLN A 62 -27.72 -7.58 1.46
C GLN A 62 -28.40 -7.85 2.81
N THR A 63 -28.48 -9.10 3.27
CA THR A 63 -29.12 -9.42 4.55
C THR A 63 -28.34 -8.79 5.70
N ALA A 64 -27.00 -8.89 5.72
CA ALA A 64 -26.19 -8.21 6.73
C ALA A 64 -26.40 -6.68 6.71
N SER A 65 -26.53 -6.07 5.52
CA SER A 65 -26.85 -4.63 5.41
C SER A 65 -28.19 -4.26 6.03
N GLU A 66 -29.22 -5.11 5.86
CA GLU A 66 -30.55 -4.87 6.43
C GLU A 66 -30.61 -5.17 7.94
N VAL A 67 -29.71 -6.02 8.45
CA VAL A 67 -29.50 -6.23 9.89
C VAL A 67 -28.87 -4.99 10.53
N GLU A 68 -27.99 -4.26 9.84
CA GLU A 68 -27.49 -2.97 10.37
C GLU A 68 -28.65 -2.01 10.70
N GLY A 69 -29.69 -2.01 9.86
CA GLY A 69 -30.87 -1.16 10.01
C GLY A 69 -31.75 -1.49 11.21
N ILE A 70 -31.62 -2.69 11.81
CA ILE A 70 -32.29 -3.04 13.07
C ILE A 70 -31.35 -2.89 14.26
N CYS A 71 -30.12 -3.39 14.14
CA CYS A 71 -29.16 -3.49 15.24
C CYS A 71 -28.53 -2.15 15.62
N ARG A 72 -28.12 -1.30 14.67
CA ARG A 72 -27.44 -0.03 15.00
C ARG A 72 -28.36 0.98 15.72
N PRO A 73 -29.65 1.09 15.36
CA PRO A 73 -30.60 1.88 16.14
C PRO A 73 -30.75 1.45 17.60
N LEU A 74 -30.48 0.19 17.94
CA LEU A 74 -30.57 -0.30 19.32
C LEU A 74 -29.66 0.45 20.29
N TRP A 75 -28.54 1.03 19.84
CA TRP A 75 -27.70 1.86 20.70
C TRP A 75 -28.48 3.00 21.36
N GLY A 76 -29.35 3.66 20.58
CA GLY A 76 -30.20 4.74 21.08
C GLY A 76 -31.45 4.21 21.78
N LEU A 77 -32.15 3.25 21.16
CA LEU A 77 -33.39 2.69 21.72
C LEU A 77 -33.15 2.02 23.07
N ALA A 78 -32.12 1.18 23.20
CA ALA A 78 -31.80 0.53 24.46
C ALA A 78 -31.36 1.53 25.53
N ALA A 79 -30.61 2.59 25.16
CA ALA A 79 -30.25 3.65 26.11
C ALA A 79 -31.50 4.41 26.62
N LEU A 80 -32.45 4.72 25.74
CA LEU A 80 -33.72 5.33 26.11
C LEU A 80 -34.50 4.48 27.11
N LEU A 81 -34.68 3.19 26.81
CA LEU A 81 -35.43 2.25 27.65
C LEU A 81 -34.73 2.00 29.00
N ALA A 82 -33.40 1.82 28.98
CA ALA A 82 -32.61 1.64 30.20
C ALA A 82 -32.70 2.83 31.16
N GLY A 83 -32.84 4.04 30.62
CA GLY A 83 -33.08 5.25 31.42
C GLY A 83 -34.54 5.43 31.88
N GLY A 84 -35.43 4.48 31.62
CA GLY A 84 -36.86 4.58 31.96
C GLY A 84 -37.68 5.46 31.02
N GLY A 85 -37.16 5.79 29.83
CA GLY A 85 -37.95 6.37 28.75
C GLY A 85 -38.77 5.30 28.01
N ASP A 86 -39.66 5.73 27.12
CA ASP A 86 -40.49 4.82 26.31
C ASP A 86 -40.56 5.24 24.84
N TYR A 87 -40.77 4.25 23.98
CA TYR A 87 -40.88 4.39 22.53
C TYR A 87 -42.01 3.51 22.01
N GLU A 88 -43.01 4.12 21.39
CA GLU A 88 -44.24 3.44 20.94
C GLU A 88 -43.95 2.26 20.00
N GLY A 89 -42.97 2.40 19.11
CA GLY A 89 -42.58 1.37 18.14
C GLY A 89 -41.68 0.25 18.68
N LYS A 90 -41.35 0.20 19.98
CA LYS A 90 -40.34 -0.73 20.53
C LYS A 90 -40.65 -2.20 20.26
N GLU A 91 -41.93 -2.57 20.22
CA GLU A 91 -42.39 -3.93 19.95
C GLU A 91 -41.94 -4.45 18.58
N TRP A 92 -41.75 -3.58 17.58
CA TRP A 92 -41.26 -3.98 16.26
C TRP A 92 -39.81 -4.43 16.30
N TRP A 93 -38.98 -3.80 17.16
CA TRP A 93 -37.60 -4.24 17.36
C TRP A 93 -37.55 -5.57 18.11
N PHE A 94 -38.38 -5.74 19.14
CA PHE A 94 -38.48 -7.01 19.87
C PHE A 94 -38.93 -8.15 18.95
N GLN A 95 -39.99 -7.91 18.16
CA GLN A 95 -40.45 -8.86 17.15
C GLN A 95 -39.37 -9.14 16.11
N GLY A 96 -38.69 -8.10 15.62
CA GLY A 96 -37.67 -8.23 14.60
C GLY A 96 -36.49 -9.08 15.05
N ILE A 97 -36.04 -8.95 16.29
CA ILE A 97 -34.96 -9.79 16.81
C ILE A 97 -35.44 -11.24 17.01
N LYS A 98 -36.67 -11.47 17.48
CA LYS A 98 -37.27 -12.81 17.59
C LYS A 98 -37.33 -13.49 16.22
N SER A 99 -37.86 -12.81 15.20
CA SER A 99 -37.96 -13.35 13.84
C SER A 99 -36.60 -13.47 13.14
N GLY A 100 -35.68 -12.55 13.38
CA GLY A 100 -34.36 -12.52 12.74
C GLY A 100 -33.38 -13.57 13.27
N THR A 101 -33.56 -14.01 14.52
CA THR A 101 -32.75 -15.07 15.13
C THR A 101 -33.35 -16.47 15.00
N ASP A 102 -34.60 -16.61 14.51
CA ASP A 102 -35.25 -17.91 14.32
C ASP A 102 -34.86 -18.57 12.97
N PRO A 103 -34.12 -19.70 12.98
CA PRO A 103 -33.69 -20.37 11.73
C PRO A 103 -34.85 -20.91 10.88
N GLU A 104 -36.04 -21.09 11.47
CA GLU A 104 -37.24 -21.53 10.74
C GLU A 104 -37.96 -20.35 10.07
N ASN A 105 -37.57 -19.12 10.37
CA ASN A 105 -38.18 -17.93 9.80
C ASN A 105 -37.64 -17.64 8.39
N PRO A 106 -38.50 -17.36 7.40
CA PRO A 106 -38.07 -16.91 6.06
C PRO A 106 -37.20 -15.64 6.06
N GLU A 107 -37.21 -14.87 7.14
CA GLU A 107 -36.41 -13.66 7.32
C GLU A 107 -35.21 -13.84 8.27
N TYR A 108 -34.83 -15.08 8.55
CA TYR A 108 -33.65 -15.42 9.35
C TYR A 108 -32.39 -14.69 8.84
N TRP A 109 -31.61 -14.14 9.76
CA TRP A 109 -30.40 -13.37 9.43
C TRP A 109 -29.29 -14.22 8.87
N GLY A 110 -29.27 -15.52 9.16
CA GLY A 110 -28.15 -16.40 8.85
C GLY A 110 -27.09 -16.38 9.95
N TYR A 111 -26.33 -17.47 10.03
CA TYR A 111 -25.18 -17.58 10.95
C TYR A 111 -23.98 -16.78 10.41
N PRO A 112 -23.16 -16.17 11.29
CA PRO A 112 -21.95 -15.48 10.89
C PRO A 112 -20.89 -16.47 10.38
N GLN A 113 -20.12 -16.03 9.38
CA GLN A 113 -18.88 -16.68 8.94
C GLN A 113 -17.66 -15.96 9.55
N ASP A 114 -16.45 -16.49 9.32
CA ASP A 114 -15.22 -15.81 9.76
C ASP A 114 -15.14 -14.39 9.18
N ASN A 115 -14.91 -13.40 10.04
CA ASN A 115 -14.85 -11.98 9.69
C ASN A 115 -16.14 -11.41 9.04
N ASP A 116 -17.32 -11.92 9.42
CA ASP A 116 -18.62 -11.51 8.88
C ASP A 116 -19.18 -10.24 9.55
N GLN A 117 -19.85 -9.40 8.76
CA GLN A 117 -20.46 -8.16 9.24
C GLN A 117 -21.52 -8.39 10.34
N ARG A 118 -22.24 -9.52 10.34
CA ARG A 118 -23.22 -9.86 11.38
C ARG A 118 -22.61 -9.88 12.78
N MET A 119 -21.32 -10.21 12.90
CA MET A 119 -20.61 -10.19 14.17
C MET A 119 -20.53 -8.80 14.78
N VAL A 120 -20.47 -7.76 13.94
CA VAL A 120 -20.49 -6.36 14.39
C VAL A 120 -21.84 -6.01 15.00
N GLU A 121 -22.91 -6.48 14.36
CA GLU A 121 -24.30 -6.21 14.76
C GLU A 121 -24.73 -7.00 16.01
N MET A 122 -23.96 -8.02 16.41
CA MET A 122 -24.13 -8.74 17.68
C MET A 122 -23.81 -7.87 18.89
N CYS A 123 -22.91 -6.88 18.76
CA CYS A 123 -22.55 -5.98 19.85
C CYS A 123 -23.73 -5.12 20.37
N PRO A 124 -24.43 -4.32 19.52
CA PRO A 124 -25.60 -3.57 19.98
C PRO A 124 -26.72 -4.47 20.50
N LEU A 125 -26.88 -5.68 19.97
CA LEU A 125 -27.86 -6.63 20.50
C LEU A 125 -27.47 -7.12 21.90
N GLY A 126 -26.22 -7.50 22.10
CA GLY A 126 -25.70 -7.88 23.42
C GLY A 126 -25.83 -6.74 24.44
N TRP A 127 -25.54 -5.50 24.04
CA TRP A 127 -25.82 -4.31 24.84
C TRP A 127 -27.30 -4.18 25.20
N ALA A 128 -28.20 -4.24 24.21
CA ALA A 128 -29.63 -4.10 24.45
C ALA A 128 -30.19 -5.16 25.41
N LEU A 129 -29.74 -6.41 25.27
CA LEU A 129 -30.09 -7.49 26.20
C LEU A 129 -29.59 -7.20 27.62
N ALA A 130 -28.38 -6.64 27.77
CA ALA A 130 -27.81 -6.35 29.08
C ALA A 130 -28.55 -5.24 29.85
N VAL A 131 -29.09 -4.24 29.15
CA VAL A 131 -29.67 -3.03 29.79
C VAL A 131 -31.18 -2.91 29.70
N VAL A 132 -31.86 -3.77 28.93
CA VAL A 132 -33.32 -3.80 28.82
C VAL A 132 -33.84 -5.18 29.25
N PRO A 133 -34.03 -5.43 30.55
CA PRO A 133 -34.44 -6.75 31.06
C PRO A 133 -35.80 -7.23 30.53
N GLU A 134 -36.70 -6.28 30.24
CA GLU A 134 -38.00 -6.53 29.60
C GLU A 134 -37.82 -7.39 28.34
N PHE A 135 -36.79 -7.10 27.55
CA PHE A 135 -36.58 -7.76 26.29
C PHE A 135 -36.35 -9.27 26.47
N TRP A 136 -35.43 -9.69 27.36
CA TRP A 136 -35.18 -11.11 27.61
C TRP A 136 -36.35 -11.81 28.31
N SER A 137 -36.97 -11.14 29.28
CA SER A 137 -38.09 -11.71 30.05
C SER A 137 -39.34 -11.99 29.19
N SER A 138 -39.49 -11.28 28.07
CA SER A 138 -40.60 -11.44 27.12
C SER A 138 -40.43 -12.61 26.14
N LEU A 139 -39.30 -13.33 26.17
CA LEU A 139 -38.98 -14.41 25.24
C LEU A 139 -39.51 -15.76 25.76
N THR A 140 -40.05 -16.55 24.84
CA THR A 140 -40.29 -17.99 25.05
C THR A 140 -38.97 -18.76 25.14
N GLU A 141 -38.99 -19.97 25.69
CA GLU A 141 -37.78 -20.82 25.78
C GLU A 141 -37.17 -21.14 24.41
N LYS A 142 -37.99 -21.30 23.36
CA LYS A 142 -37.52 -21.45 21.97
C LYS A 142 -36.76 -20.20 21.52
N GLU A 143 -37.35 -19.02 21.75
CA GLU A 143 -36.75 -17.75 21.32
C GLU A 143 -35.45 -17.45 22.09
N LYS A 144 -35.39 -17.76 23.39
CA LYS A 144 -34.14 -17.68 24.16
C LYS A 144 -33.06 -18.57 23.55
N THR A 145 -33.39 -19.83 23.25
CA THR A 145 -32.47 -20.79 22.63
C THR A 145 -31.95 -20.29 21.26
N ASN A 146 -32.84 -19.70 20.46
CA ASN A 146 -32.47 -19.11 19.17
C ASN A 146 -31.49 -17.95 19.33
N ILE A 147 -31.74 -17.04 20.28
CA ILE A 147 -30.85 -15.92 20.58
C ILE A 147 -29.51 -16.40 21.14
N GLU A 148 -29.50 -17.37 22.06
CA GLU A 148 -28.26 -17.97 22.59
C GLU A 148 -27.42 -18.60 21.47
N THR A 149 -28.07 -19.29 20.55
CA THR A 149 -27.39 -19.92 19.42
C THR A 149 -26.82 -18.88 18.46
N TRP A 150 -27.59 -17.86 18.10
CA TRP A 150 -27.16 -16.83 17.18
C TRP A 150 -26.10 -15.92 17.80
N LEU A 151 -26.31 -15.41 19.02
CA LEU A 151 -25.46 -14.43 19.67
C LEU A 151 -24.23 -15.04 20.36
N GLY A 152 -24.34 -16.27 20.88
CA GLY A 152 -23.27 -16.93 21.63
C GLY A 152 -22.60 -18.04 20.83
N ASN A 153 -23.29 -19.16 20.63
CA ASN A 153 -22.67 -20.37 20.05
C ASN A 153 -22.08 -20.10 18.66
N SER A 154 -22.77 -19.30 17.83
CA SER A 154 -22.32 -19.06 16.47
C SER A 154 -21.13 -18.09 16.34
N ILE A 155 -20.89 -17.21 17.32
CA ILE A 155 -19.78 -16.23 17.29
C ILE A 155 -18.52 -16.74 17.99
N ASN A 156 -18.68 -17.59 19.01
CA ASN A 156 -17.58 -18.05 19.88
C ASN A 156 -16.61 -19.01 19.19
N GLU A 157 -17.04 -19.64 18.10
CA GLU A 157 -16.22 -20.57 17.30
C GLU A 157 -15.55 -19.89 16.10
N LYS A 158 -15.82 -18.60 15.86
CA LYS A 158 -15.39 -17.92 14.63
C LYS A 158 -14.16 -17.06 14.85
N ASN A 159 -13.42 -16.88 13.77
CA ASN A 159 -12.29 -15.96 13.72
C ASN A 159 -12.80 -14.52 13.60
N MET A 160 -12.17 -13.64 14.38
CA MET A 160 -12.38 -12.20 14.31
C MET A 160 -11.11 -11.49 13.88
N PRO A 161 -11.23 -10.34 13.19
CA PRO A 161 -10.10 -9.46 12.96
C PRO A 161 -9.46 -9.07 14.29
N ASN A 162 -8.13 -9.04 14.32
CA ASN A 162 -7.35 -8.62 15.48
C ASN A 162 -7.39 -7.09 15.67
N THR A 163 -8.58 -6.58 15.99
CA THR A 163 -8.94 -5.16 16.11
C THR A 163 -10.03 -5.02 17.17
N ASN A 164 -10.66 -3.85 17.27
CA ASN A 164 -11.86 -3.62 18.07
C ASN A 164 -12.98 -4.67 17.91
N TRP A 165 -12.98 -5.47 16.85
CA TRP A 165 -14.00 -6.50 16.61
C TRP A 165 -14.16 -7.48 17.78
N LEU A 166 -13.10 -7.72 18.53
CA LEU A 166 -13.14 -8.56 19.73
C LEU A 166 -14.11 -8.01 20.79
N TRP A 167 -14.29 -6.69 20.89
CA TRP A 167 -15.30 -6.11 21.77
C TRP A 167 -16.72 -6.54 21.39
N PHE A 168 -16.99 -6.82 20.11
CA PHE A 168 -18.32 -7.24 19.68
C PHE A 168 -18.67 -8.63 20.23
N ARG A 169 -17.69 -9.55 20.29
CA ARG A 169 -17.86 -10.86 20.94
C ARG A 169 -17.95 -10.75 22.45
N VAL A 170 -17.20 -9.83 23.07
CA VAL A 170 -17.32 -9.54 24.50
C VAL A 170 -18.75 -9.14 24.85
N PHE A 171 -19.34 -8.18 24.14
CA PHE A 171 -20.70 -7.70 24.43
C PHE A 171 -21.79 -8.72 24.09
N ALA A 172 -21.58 -9.54 23.06
CA ALA A 172 -22.47 -10.65 22.74
C ALA A 172 -22.59 -11.63 23.93
N ASN A 173 -21.45 -12.06 24.49
CA ASN A 173 -21.43 -12.95 25.66
C ASN A 173 -21.90 -12.24 26.94
N LEU A 174 -21.55 -10.97 27.13
CA LEU A 174 -21.94 -10.20 28.33
C LEU A 174 -23.46 -10.00 28.41
N GLY A 175 -24.13 -9.75 27.28
CA GLY A 175 -25.58 -9.65 27.20
C GLY A 175 -26.29 -10.94 27.61
N LEU A 176 -25.80 -12.09 27.15
CA LEU A 176 -26.32 -13.40 27.54
C LEU A 176 -26.07 -13.69 29.03
N LYS A 177 -24.84 -13.40 29.50
CA LYS A 177 -24.43 -13.59 30.89
C LYS A 177 -25.34 -12.83 31.87
N LYS A 178 -25.67 -11.57 31.59
CA LYS A 178 -26.55 -10.76 32.46
C LYS A 178 -27.97 -11.28 32.59
N ASN A 179 -28.41 -12.07 31.61
CA ASN A 179 -29.75 -12.63 31.59
C ASN A 179 -29.79 -14.12 31.98
N GLY A 180 -28.67 -14.69 32.43
CA GLY A 180 -28.56 -16.11 32.77
C GLY A 180 -28.65 -17.06 31.58
N GLY A 181 -28.42 -16.56 30.36
CA GLY A 181 -28.37 -17.38 29.15
C GLY A 181 -27.04 -18.12 28.97
N GLN A 182 -26.94 -18.97 27.95
CA GLN A 182 -25.71 -19.68 27.60
C GLN A 182 -24.66 -18.76 26.97
N PHE A 183 -23.46 -18.71 27.55
CA PHE A 183 -22.35 -17.88 27.06
C PHE A 183 -21.00 -18.57 27.29
N SER A 184 -19.92 -18.07 26.67
CA SER A 184 -18.55 -18.54 26.89
C SER A 184 -17.77 -17.56 27.76
N GLN A 185 -17.52 -17.94 29.02
CA GLN A 185 -16.64 -17.19 29.92
C GLN A 185 -15.18 -17.17 29.42
N GLU A 186 -14.69 -18.31 28.90
CA GLU A 186 -13.34 -18.43 28.33
C GLU A 186 -13.10 -17.44 27.18
N ARG A 187 -14.06 -17.30 26.26
CA ARG A 187 -13.95 -16.34 25.14
C ARG A 187 -14.02 -14.90 25.60
N LEU A 188 -14.89 -14.61 26.57
CA LEU A 188 -14.98 -13.28 27.17
C LEU A 188 -13.65 -12.86 27.80
N ASP A 189 -13.05 -13.73 28.62
CA ASP A 189 -11.81 -13.43 29.34
C ASP A 189 -10.62 -13.28 28.38
N SER A 190 -10.47 -14.21 27.43
CA SER A 190 -9.36 -14.17 26.46
C SER A 190 -9.41 -12.95 25.53
N ASP A 191 -10.60 -12.53 25.08
CA ASP A 191 -10.72 -11.34 24.24
C ASP A 191 -10.39 -10.07 25.02
N ILE A 192 -10.84 -9.97 26.27
CA ILE A 192 -10.56 -8.78 27.10
C ILE A 192 -9.08 -8.68 27.41
N GLU A 193 -8.44 -9.79 27.79
CA GLU A 193 -6.99 -9.82 28.02
C GLU A 193 -6.23 -9.38 26.77
N HIS A 194 -6.65 -9.85 25.60
CA HIS A 194 -6.03 -9.44 24.34
C HIS A 194 -6.31 -7.98 23.97
N LEU A 195 -7.52 -7.49 24.21
CA LEU A 195 -7.90 -6.08 23.99
C LEU A 195 -7.12 -5.12 24.90
N ASP A 196 -6.74 -5.55 26.10
CA ASP A 196 -5.88 -4.75 26.99
C ASP A 196 -4.49 -4.50 26.39
N THR A 197 -4.00 -5.39 25.51
CA THR A 197 -2.74 -5.20 24.78
C THR A 197 -2.78 -4.02 23.79
N PHE A 198 -3.97 -3.47 23.48
CA PHE A 198 -4.12 -2.34 22.56
C PHE A 198 -3.90 -0.99 23.24
N TYR A 199 -3.81 -0.95 24.57
CA TYR A 199 -3.56 0.27 25.34
C TYR A 199 -2.13 0.82 25.11
N ARG A 200 -2.00 2.14 24.99
CA ARG A 200 -0.71 2.83 24.72
C ARG A 200 -0.33 3.87 25.76
N GLY A 201 -1.18 4.11 26.75
CA GLY A 201 -0.92 5.08 27.82
C GLY A 201 -1.77 6.35 27.67
N GLY A 202 -1.84 7.14 28.74
CA GLY A 202 -2.58 8.42 28.76
C GLY A 202 -4.09 8.28 28.46
N GLY A 203 -4.64 7.09 28.66
CA GLY A 203 -6.04 6.78 28.31
C GLY A 203 -6.25 6.38 26.84
N TRP A 204 -5.22 6.40 25.99
CA TRP A 204 -5.35 6.07 24.57
C TRP A 204 -5.12 4.59 24.27
N SER A 205 -5.87 4.07 23.31
CA SER A 205 -5.72 2.72 22.74
C SER A 205 -5.68 2.78 21.22
N ASN A 206 -4.87 1.92 20.61
CA ASN A 206 -4.88 1.72 19.16
C ASN A 206 -6.02 0.80 18.76
N ASP A 207 -6.48 0.90 17.51
CA ASP A 207 -7.35 -0.12 16.92
C ASP A 207 -6.54 -1.32 16.37
N GLY A 208 -5.90 -2.05 17.28
CA GLY A 208 -5.06 -3.21 16.97
C GLY A 208 -3.81 -3.33 17.85
N PRO A 209 -2.98 -4.36 17.62
CA PRO A 209 -1.79 -4.66 18.41
C PRO A 209 -0.66 -3.63 18.22
N GLU A 210 0.49 -3.89 18.85
CA GLU A 210 1.67 -3.01 18.75
C GLU A 210 2.11 -2.85 17.29
N GLY A 211 2.55 -1.64 16.91
CA GLY A 211 2.88 -1.28 15.52
C GLY A 211 1.73 -0.68 14.69
N ILE A 212 0.48 -0.79 15.15
CA ILE A 212 -0.64 -0.02 14.55
C ILE A 212 -0.68 1.36 15.19
N HIS A 213 -0.77 2.44 14.41
CA HIS A 213 -0.73 3.82 14.92
C HIS A 213 -2.09 4.53 14.97
N GLN A 214 -3.18 3.84 14.62
CA GLN A 214 -4.49 4.45 14.43
C GLN A 214 -5.16 4.86 15.75
N MET A 215 -5.23 6.17 16.01
CA MET A 215 -5.97 6.79 17.12
C MET A 215 -6.89 7.90 16.57
N ASP A 216 -8.18 7.58 16.41
CA ASP A 216 -9.23 8.44 15.85
C ASP A 216 -10.51 8.34 16.71
N TYR A 217 -11.64 8.92 16.29
CA TYR A 217 -12.88 8.80 17.07
C TYR A 217 -13.42 7.38 17.19
N TYR A 218 -13.01 6.46 16.30
CA TYR A 218 -13.42 5.07 16.39
C TYR A 218 -12.79 4.42 17.64
N SER A 219 -11.49 4.58 17.84
CA SER A 219 -10.81 4.09 19.06
C SER A 219 -11.16 4.94 20.30
N SER A 220 -11.24 6.26 20.16
CA SER A 220 -11.32 7.16 21.30
C SER A 220 -12.72 7.58 21.73
N SER A 221 -13.74 7.46 20.87
CA SER A 221 -15.09 7.95 21.21
C SER A 221 -16.19 6.90 21.11
N PHE A 222 -16.33 6.19 19.99
CA PHE A 222 -17.53 5.40 19.71
C PHE A 222 -17.30 3.91 19.40
N ALA A 223 -16.10 3.39 19.68
CA ALA A 223 -15.86 1.95 19.83
C ALA A 223 -15.08 1.66 21.11
N ILE A 224 -13.74 1.65 21.11
CA ILE A 224 -12.95 1.08 22.22
C ILE A 224 -13.22 1.78 23.56
N GLN A 225 -13.05 3.10 23.66
CA GLN A 225 -13.28 3.84 24.92
C GLN A 225 -14.71 3.74 25.43
N LEU A 226 -15.69 3.83 24.52
CA LEU A 226 -17.10 3.66 24.88
C LEU A 226 -17.36 2.25 25.40
N LEU A 227 -16.90 1.22 24.71
CA LEU A 227 -17.12 -0.18 25.09
C LEU A 227 -16.39 -0.54 26.39
N GLN A 228 -15.22 0.05 26.68
CA GLN A 228 -14.56 -0.06 27.98
C GLN A 228 -15.44 0.51 29.11
N LEU A 229 -16.06 1.67 28.92
CA LEU A 229 -16.94 2.29 29.91
C LEU A 229 -18.24 1.50 30.11
N LEU A 230 -18.84 1.02 29.02
CA LEU A 230 -20.02 0.17 29.09
C LEU A 230 -19.70 -1.16 29.78
N TYR A 231 -18.52 -1.74 29.53
CA TYR A 231 -18.05 -2.93 30.24
C TYR A 231 -17.88 -2.64 31.73
N ALA A 232 -17.22 -1.54 32.10
CA ALA A 232 -17.03 -1.15 33.49
C ALA A 232 -18.36 -1.00 34.25
N LYS A 233 -19.39 -0.48 33.58
CA LYS A 233 -20.75 -0.37 34.15
C LYS A 233 -21.44 -1.72 34.29
N LEU A 234 -21.35 -2.58 33.29
CA LEU A 234 -22.05 -3.87 33.28
C LEU A 234 -21.35 -4.92 34.15
N ALA A 235 -20.03 -5.05 34.04
CA ALA A 235 -19.25 -6.12 34.67
C ALA A 235 -18.54 -5.68 35.97
N GLY A 236 -18.63 -4.40 36.38
CA GLY A 236 -17.81 -3.86 37.48
C GLY A 236 -18.03 -4.48 38.86
N GLU A 237 -19.17 -5.11 39.14
CA GLU A 237 -19.35 -5.87 40.39
C GLU A 237 -18.58 -7.19 40.38
N GLU A 238 -18.38 -7.78 39.20
CA GLU A 238 -17.73 -9.08 39.01
C GLU A 238 -16.23 -8.91 38.73
N ASP A 239 -15.85 -7.80 38.09
CA ASP A 239 -14.48 -7.44 37.73
C ASP A 239 -14.18 -5.97 38.11
N PRO A 240 -14.09 -5.68 39.43
CA PRO A 240 -13.95 -4.32 39.92
C PRO A 240 -12.59 -3.69 39.57
N GLU A 241 -11.52 -4.49 39.54
CA GLU A 241 -10.17 -3.99 39.25
C GLU A 241 -10.07 -3.45 37.82
N ARG A 242 -10.55 -4.21 36.83
CA ARG A 242 -10.55 -3.77 35.43
C ARG A 242 -11.54 -2.63 35.18
N ALA A 243 -12.70 -2.67 35.82
CA ALA A 243 -13.68 -1.59 35.72
C ALA A 243 -13.09 -0.25 36.19
N GLU A 244 -12.43 -0.23 37.36
CA GLU A 244 -11.76 0.98 37.85
C GLU A 244 -10.59 1.41 36.96
N GLU A 245 -9.83 0.46 36.39
CA GLU A 245 -8.78 0.77 35.43
C GLU A 245 -9.34 1.41 34.14
N PHE A 246 -10.45 0.92 33.60
CA PHE A 246 -11.11 1.52 32.43
C PHE A 246 -11.66 2.92 32.75
N LYS A 247 -12.25 3.14 33.94
CA LYS A 247 -12.65 4.47 34.39
C LYS A 247 -11.45 5.41 34.50
N ARG A 248 -10.32 4.95 35.04
CA ARG A 248 -9.07 5.72 35.13
C ARG A 248 -8.53 6.09 33.75
N ARG A 249 -8.56 5.17 32.78
CA ARG A 249 -8.18 5.45 31.37
C ARG A 249 -9.10 6.52 30.77
N ALA A 250 -10.41 6.42 31.02
CA ALA A 250 -11.39 7.40 30.55
C ALA A 250 -11.17 8.80 31.16
N GLN A 251 -10.83 8.89 32.45
CA GLN A 251 -10.46 10.17 33.09
C GLN A 251 -9.26 10.82 32.37
N GLN A 252 -8.22 10.05 32.06
CA GLN A 252 -7.04 10.58 31.37
C GLN A 252 -7.38 11.09 29.97
N VAL A 253 -8.12 10.30 29.19
CA VAL A 253 -8.45 10.66 27.79
C VAL A 253 -9.49 11.78 27.70
N ALA A 254 -10.37 11.95 28.70
CA ALA A 254 -11.36 13.03 28.74
C ALA A 254 -10.69 14.42 28.68
N LEU A 255 -9.55 14.59 29.35
CA LEU A 255 -8.77 15.83 29.32
C LEU A 255 -8.18 16.14 27.94
N ASP A 256 -8.07 15.13 27.07
CA ASP A 256 -7.59 15.29 25.69
C ASP A 256 -8.76 15.47 24.72
N LEU A 257 -9.79 14.63 24.83
CA LEU A 257 -10.96 14.63 23.94
C LEU A 257 -11.78 15.92 24.02
N ILE A 258 -11.74 16.65 25.13
CA ILE A 258 -12.39 17.96 25.23
C ILE A 258 -11.89 18.95 24.17
N HIS A 259 -10.66 18.80 23.68
CA HIS A 259 -10.08 19.65 22.64
C HIS A 259 -10.55 19.33 21.21
N TYR A 260 -11.27 18.23 21.01
CA TYR A 260 -11.80 17.84 19.69
C TYR A 260 -13.11 18.53 19.34
N PHE A 261 -13.74 19.20 20.30
CA PHE A 261 -14.98 19.93 20.16
C PHE A 261 -14.74 21.41 20.40
N ASP A 262 -15.38 22.27 19.61
CA ASP A 262 -15.40 23.70 19.89
C ASP A 262 -16.67 24.15 20.61
N ASP A 263 -16.72 25.43 20.95
CA ASP A 263 -17.80 26.00 21.74
C ASP A 263 -19.15 26.06 21.00
N GLU A 264 -19.16 25.90 19.68
CA GLU A 264 -20.39 25.75 18.89
C GLU A 264 -20.86 24.29 18.83
N GLY A 265 -20.10 23.35 19.41
CA GLY A 265 -20.37 21.91 19.37
C GLY A 265 -19.84 21.21 18.13
N ARG A 266 -19.05 21.89 17.28
CA ARG A 266 -18.48 21.26 16.08
C ARG A 266 -17.36 20.32 16.50
N ALA A 267 -17.41 19.09 16.00
CA ALA A 267 -16.32 18.14 16.13
C ALA A 267 -15.35 18.29 14.95
N ILE A 268 -14.05 18.12 15.19
CA ILE A 268 -13.06 18.09 14.11
C ILE A 268 -13.29 16.83 13.26
N PRO A 269 -13.56 16.93 11.95
CA PRO A 269 -13.65 15.75 11.09
C PRO A 269 -12.25 15.18 10.86
N TYR A 270 -11.94 14.05 11.48
CA TYR A 270 -10.62 13.42 11.44
C TYR A 270 -10.73 11.88 11.50
N GLY A 271 -9.92 11.19 10.70
CA GLY A 271 -9.86 9.73 10.68
C GLY A 271 -10.93 9.04 9.84
N ARG A 272 -11.15 7.74 10.07
CA ARG A 272 -12.16 6.93 9.36
C ARG A 272 -13.53 7.02 10.00
N SER A 273 -14.55 6.50 9.33
CA SER A 273 -15.91 6.31 9.87
C SER A 273 -16.58 7.60 10.38
N VAL A 274 -16.11 8.77 9.93
CA VAL A 274 -16.72 10.06 10.27
C VAL A 274 -18.16 10.19 9.76
N GLY A 275 -18.58 9.31 8.83
CA GLY A 275 -19.95 9.23 8.34
C GLY A 275 -20.98 8.77 9.38
N TYR A 276 -20.55 8.40 10.59
CA TYR A 276 -21.43 8.16 11.73
C TYR A 276 -21.81 9.46 12.48
N ARG A 277 -21.31 10.61 12.01
CA ARG A 277 -21.81 11.94 12.35
C ARG A 277 -21.81 12.24 13.85
N PHE A 278 -22.99 12.26 14.46
CA PHE A 278 -23.17 12.61 15.87
C PHE A 278 -22.61 11.55 16.84
N ALA A 279 -22.25 10.35 16.36
CA ALA A 279 -21.52 9.36 17.17
C ALA A 279 -20.20 9.91 17.74
N MET A 280 -19.61 10.97 17.17
CA MET A 280 -18.37 11.56 17.68
C MET A 280 -18.44 11.93 19.17
N VAL A 281 -19.63 12.21 19.71
CA VAL A 281 -19.83 12.63 21.11
C VAL A 281 -20.12 11.50 22.09
N SER A 282 -20.19 10.25 21.63
CA SER A 282 -20.72 9.12 22.40
C SER A 282 -19.94 8.80 23.69
N PHE A 283 -18.62 9.01 23.69
CA PHE A 283 -17.79 8.85 24.89
C PHE A 283 -18.33 9.63 26.10
N TRP A 284 -18.79 10.86 25.88
CA TRP A 284 -19.27 11.73 26.96
C TRP A 284 -20.54 11.21 27.64
N GLY A 285 -21.45 10.60 26.85
CA GLY A 285 -22.63 9.93 27.37
C GLY A 285 -22.28 8.63 28.12
N ALA A 286 -21.34 7.85 27.58
CA ALA A 286 -20.85 6.63 28.24
C ALA A 286 -20.12 6.94 29.56
N LEU A 287 -19.40 8.06 29.63
CA LEU A 287 -18.69 8.52 30.82
C LEU A 287 -19.66 8.83 31.96
N ALA A 288 -20.80 9.46 31.64
CA ALA A 288 -21.89 9.66 32.60
C ALA A 288 -22.56 8.34 33.00
N HIS A 289 -22.81 7.44 32.04
CA HIS A 289 -23.47 6.16 32.31
C HIS A 289 -22.65 5.22 33.19
N ALA A 290 -21.31 5.27 33.08
CA ALA A 290 -20.38 4.47 33.86
C ALA A 290 -20.01 5.08 35.23
N ASP A 291 -20.69 6.15 35.66
CA ASP A 291 -20.47 6.86 36.93
C ASP A 291 -18.99 7.25 37.16
N VAL A 292 -18.32 7.74 36.11
CA VAL A 292 -16.92 8.14 36.20
C VAL A 292 -16.80 9.48 36.93
N GLU A 293 -15.94 9.54 37.95
CA GLU A 293 -15.57 10.80 38.58
C GLU A 293 -14.80 11.68 37.59
N LEU A 294 -15.26 12.91 37.37
CA LEU A 294 -14.63 13.82 36.40
C LEU A 294 -13.28 14.36 36.92
N PRO A 295 -12.22 14.31 36.10
CA PRO A 295 -10.96 14.94 36.45
C PRO A 295 -11.06 16.46 36.32
N ALA A 296 -10.50 17.20 37.27
CA ALA A 296 -10.40 18.65 37.18
C ALA A 296 -9.61 19.06 35.90
N PRO A 297 -10.02 20.13 35.19
CA PRO A 297 -11.07 21.09 35.53
C PRO A 297 -12.47 20.76 34.97
N LEU A 298 -12.71 19.54 34.47
CA LEU A 298 -13.98 19.20 33.84
C LEU A 298 -15.13 19.15 34.86
N THR A 299 -16.27 19.71 34.49
CA THR A 299 -17.52 19.66 35.24
C THR A 299 -18.60 18.93 34.44
N TRP A 300 -19.65 18.46 35.12
CA TRP A 300 -20.79 17.87 34.43
C TRP A 300 -21.53 18.87 33.53
N GLY A 301 -21.51 20.16 33.88
CA GLY A 301 -22.04 21.23 33.03
C GLY A 301 -21.28 21.36 31.71
N MET A 302 -19.95 21.20 31.73
CA MET A 302 -19.12 21.20 30.52
C MET A 302 -19.38 19.96 29.66
N VAL A 303 -19.46 18.78 30.28
CA VAL A 303 -19.78 17.52 29.58
C VAL A 303 -21.15 17.57 28.92
N LYS A 304 -22.18 18.05 29.65
CA LYS A 304 -23.52 18.33 29.12
C LYS A 304 -23.44 19.30 27.94
N GLY A 305 -22.66 20.37 28.09
CA GLY A 305 -22.42 21.36 27.04
C GLY A 305 -21.88 20.79 25.75
N VAL A 306 -20.87 19.94 25.82
CA VAL A 306 -20.31 19.27 24.63
C VAL A 306 -21.36 18.43 23.92
N VAL A 307 -22.12 17.60 24.66
CA VAL A 307 -23.16 16.73 24.10
C VAL A 307 -24.27 17.55 23.43
N LEU A 308 -24.88 18.50 24.16
CA LEU A 308 -26.05 19.22 23.66
C LEU A 308 -25.70 20.17 22.52
N ARG A 309 -24.56 20.88 22.58
CA ARG A 309 -24.12 21.74 21.47
C ARG A 309 -23.79 20.92 20.23
N HIS A 310 -23.19 19.75 20.39
CA HIS A 310 -22.89 18.86 19.26
C HIS A 310 -24.17 18.41 18.54
N LEU A 311 -25.18 17.98 19.28
CA LEU A 311 -26.48 17.61 18.70
C LEU A 311 -27.15 18.83 18.02
N ARG A 312 -27.11 20.01 18.65
CA ARG A 312 -27.61 21.26 18.05
C ARG A 312 -26.90 21.63 16.76
N TRP A 313 -25.60 21.40 16.66
CA TRP A 313 -24.86 21.63 15.40
C TRP A 313 -25.26 20.65 14.30
N TRP A 314 -25.55 19.38 14.63
CA TRP A 314 -26.11 18.44 13.66
C TRP A 314 -27.54 18.82 13.25
N GLN A 315 -28.31 19.46 14.13
CA GLN A 315 -29.53 20.19 13.77
C GLN A 315 -29.24 21.48 12.97
N THR A 316 -28.04 21.72 12.43
CA THR A 316 -27.83 22.71 11.37
C THR A 316 -27.39 22.08 10.02
N GLN A 317 -27.29 20.75 9.93
CA GLN A 317 -26.91 20.04 8.69
C GLN A 317 -28.13 19.45 7.95
N GLY A 318 -28.56 20.08 6.86
CA GLY A 318 -29.85 19.78 6.22
C GLY A 318 -29.83 18.63 5.25
N ASP A 319 -28.73 18.49 4.53
CA ASP A 319 -28.60 17.55 3.43
C ASP A 319 -28.21 16.14 3.91
N ILE A 320 -28.16 15.90 5.23
CA ILE A 320 -27.84 14.57 5.77
C ILE A 320 -28.99 13.57 5.60
N TRP A 321 -30.21 14.05 5.31
CA TRP A 321 -31.42 13.23 5.21
C TRP A 321 -31.71 12.83 3.75
N THR A 322 -32.21 11.61 3.56
CA THR A 322 -32.79 11.17 2.30
C THR A 322 -34.20 11.77 2.12
N SER A 323 -34.77 11.63 0.93
CA SER A 323 -36.15 12.06 0.66
C SER A 323 -37.21 11.34 1.51
N SER A 324 -36.85 10.21 2.14
CA SER A 324 -37.72 9.47 3.06
C SER A 324 -37.45 9.77 4.53
N GLY A 325 -36.60 10.75 4.85
CA GLY A 325 -36.28 11.12 6.23
C GLY A 325 -35.27 10.20 6.93
N THR A 326 -34.65 9.25 6.23
CA THR A 326 -33.59 8.41 6.80
C THR A 326 -32.21 9.07 6.62
N LEU A 327 -31.22 8.65 7.40
CA LEU A 327 -29.84 9.13 7.24
C LEU A 327 -29.24 8.67 5.91
N SER A 328 -28.58 9.59 5.19
CA SER A 328 -27.82 9.30 3.96
C SER A 328 -26.39 8.84 4.25
N ILE A 329 -25.69 8.24 3.27
CA ILE A 329 -24.24 7.99 3.38
C ILE A 329 -23.47 9.27 3.04
N GLY A 330 -22.63 9.75 3.95
CA GLY A 330 -21.83 10.97 3.78
C GLY A 330 -21.49 11.63 5.11
N TYR A 331 -21.25 12.94 5.10
CA TYR A 331 -20.99 13.74 6.31
C TYR A 331 -22.08 14.78 6.54
N SER A 332 -21.93 16.03 6.05
CA SER A 332 -23.00 17.06 6.12
C SER A 332 -24.02 16.98 4.97
N TYR A 333 -23.72 16.20 3.94
CA TYR A 333 -24.55 15.90 2.78
C TYR A 333 -24.19 14.51 2.21
N PRO A 334 -24.92 13.96 1.22
CA PRO A 334 -24.63 12.64 0.67
C PRO A 334 -23.32 12.67 -0.13
N ASN A 335 -22.34 11.85 0.29
CA ASN A 335 -21.01 11.86 -0.33
C ASN A 335 -20.38 10.45 -0.34
N MET A 336 -20.47 9.78 -1.50
CA MET A 336 -19.91 8.45 -1.70
C MET A 336 -18.38 8.44 -1.89
N TYR A 337 -17.74 9.58 -2.11
CA TYR A 337 -16.28 9.65 -2.28
C TYR A 337 -15.55 9.44 -0.95
N MET A 338 -16.16 9.83 0.17
CA MET A 338 -15.60 9.59 1.50
C MET A 338 -15.93 8.21 2.07
N ALA A 339 -16.96 7.54 1.54
CA ALA A 339 -17.48 6.27 2.05
C ALA A 339 -16.43 5.15 2.01
N GLU A 340 -16.35 4.38 3.09
CA GLU A 340 -15.58 3.15 3.16
C GLU A 340 -16.30 1.98 2.47
N ASN A 341 -15.56 0.92 2.13
CA ASN A 341 -16.10 -0.27 1.45
C ASN A 341 -17.11 -1.09 2.29
N TYR A 342 -17.30 -0.71 3.56
CA TYR A 342 -18.25 -1.29 4.50
C TYR A 342 -19.41 -0.35 4.85
N ASN A 343 -19.50 0.86 4.28
CA ASN A 343 -20.64 1.75 4.57
C ASN A 343 -21.86 1.36 3.73
N SER A 344 -22.83 0.71 4.36
CA SER A 344 -24.14 0.43 3.78
C SER A 344 -25.13 1.57 4.07
N PRO A 345 -26.33 1.60 3.45
CA PRO A 345 -27.38 2.54 3.82
C PRO A 345 -27.82 2.45 5.30
N GLY A 346 -27.64 1.29 5.94
CA GLY A 346 -27.84 1.12 7.38
C GLY A 346 -26.70 1.69 8.22
N SER A 347 -25.53 1.91 7.63
CA SER A 347 -24.34 2.25 8.39
C SER A 347 -24.34 3.57 9.15
N PRO A 348 -24.92 4.66 8.61
CA PRO A 348 -25.08 5.92 9.32
C PRO A 348 -25.76 5.82 10.68
N TYR A 349 -26.55 4.78 10.95
CA TYR A 349 -27.25 4.63 12.24
C TYR A 349 -26.35 4.28 13.43
N TRP A 350 -25.05 4.05 13.23
CA TRP A 350 -24.08 4.15 14.32
C TRP A 350 -24.15 5.49 15.06
N ALA A 351 -24.66 6.53 14.41
CA ALA A 351 -24.95 7.82 15.02
C ALA A 351 -25.84 7.70 16.27
N CYS A 352 -26.67 6.65 16.40
CA CYS A 352 -27.48 6.40 17.59
C CYS A 352 -26.67 6.22 18.89
N LEU A 353 -25.36 5.92 18.82
CA LEU A 353 -24.47 5.94 19.98
C LEU A 353 -24.43 7.31 20.69
N ALA A 354 -24.73 8.42 20.01
CA ALA A 354 -24.74 9.75 20.63
C ALA A 354 -25.78 9.87 21.75
N PHE A 355 -26.82 9.03 21.71
CA PHE A 355 -27.91 9.01 22.68
C PHE A 355 -27.63 8.14 23.90
N MET A 356 -26.40 7.66 24.09
CA MET A 356 -25.99 6.90 25.27
C MET A 356 -26.28 7.63 26.58
N CYS A 357 -26.26 8.98 26.57
CA CYS A 357 -26.64 9.80 27.72
C CYS A 357 -28.08 9.57 28.21
N LEU A 358 -28.99 9.04 27.39
CA LEU A 358 -30.37 8.74 27.80
C LEU A 358 -30.46 7.59 28.81
N ALA A 359 -29.46 6.70 28.83
CA ALA A 359 -29.32 5.63 29.83
C ALA A 359 -28.94 6.16 31.22
N VAL A 360 -28.65 7.46 31.34
CA VAL A 360 -28.33 8.13 32.59
C VAL A 360 -29.63 8.59 33.27
N PRO A 361 -29.84 8.29 34.57
CA PRO A 361 -30.99 8.74 35.34
C PRO A 361 -31.15 10.26 35.39
N GLU A 362 -32.38 10.76 35.43
CA GLU A 362 -32.69 12.20 35.37
C GLU A 362 -32.10 13.03 36.53
N ASP A 363 -31.88 12.42 37.68
CA ASP A 363 -31.28 13.04 38.88
C ASP A 363 -29.75 13.10 38.83
N HIS A 364 -29.10 12.42 37.87
CA HIS A 364 -27.65 12.43 37.73
C HIS A 364 -27.12 13.85 37.43
N PRO A 365 -25.95 14.25 37.98
CA PRO A 365 -25.32 15.55 37.74
C PRO A 365 -25.21 15.98 36.27
N PHE A 366 -25.03 15.03 35.35
CA PHE A 366 -25.05 15.30 33.90
C PHE A 366 -26.35 16.01 33.45
N TRP A 367 -27.51 15.59 33.95
CA TRP A 367 -28.79 16.19 33.58
C TRP A 367 -29.14 17.40 34.42
N THR A 368 -28.82 17.37 35.72
CA THR A 368 -29.19 18.43 36.67
C THR A 368 -28.28 19.65 36.64
N SER A 369 -27.05 19.53 36.11
CA SER A 369 -26.14 20.67 35.93
C SER A 369 -26.61 21.63 34.84
N ASN A 370 -26.29 22.91 35.00
CA ASN A 370 -26.44 23.89 33.94
C ASN A 370 -25.43 23.63 32.83
N GLU A 371 -25.77 24.00 31.59
CA GLU A 371 -24.84 23.89 30.47
C GLU A 371 -23.68 24.89 30.65
N GLU A 372 -22.44 24.41 30.55
CA GLU A 372 -21.23 25.23 30.69
C GLU A 372 -20.34 25.11 29.44
N SER A 373 -19.44 26.07 29.27
CA SER A 373 -18.36 26.02 28.27
C SER A 373 -17.06 25.58 28.94
N ALA A 374 -16.31 24.70 28.27
CA ALA A 374 -14.95 24.37 28.65
C ALA A 374 -13.94 25.42 28.13
N THR A 375 -14.37 26.32 27.26
CA THR A 375 -13.53 27.37 26.67
C THR A 375 -13.09 28.35 27.75
N GLY A 376 -11.78 28.54 27.90
CA GLY A 376 -11.17 29.43 28.90
C GLY A 376 -10.67 28.72 30.16
N VAL A 377 -11.09 27.48 30.44
CA VAL A 377 -10.54 26.67 31.54
C VAL A 377 -9.54 25.62 31.05
N ILE A 378 -9.67 25.18 29.80
CA ILE A 378 -8.72 24.24 29.18
C ILE A 378 -7.56 24.98 28.49
N PRO A 379 -6.36 24.38 28.33
CA PRO A 379 -5.20 25.03 27.71
C PRO A 379 -5.43 25.44 26.23
N LYS A 380 -5.11 26.68 25.87
CA LYS A 380 -5.28 27.24 24.51
C LYS A 380 -4.60 26.43 23.42
N VAL A 381 -3.41 25.94 23.71
CA VAL A 381 -2.63 25.04 22.87
C VAL A 381 -2.21 23.86 23.73
N LYS A 382 -2.42 22.63 23.23
CA LYS A 382 -2.11 21.40 23.97
C LYS A 382 -1.47 20.36 23.04
N ALA A 383 -0.32 19.82 23.45
CA ALA A 383 0.28 18.66 22.81
C ALA A 383 -0.34 17.38 23.37
N LEU A 384 -0.83 16.52 22.48
CA LEU A 384 -1.36 15.20 22.78
C LEU A 384 -0.35 14.17 22.28
N ASN A 385 0.58 13.77 23.16
CA ASN A 385 1.75 12.98 22.78
C ASN A 385 1.39 11.59 22.23
N GLN A 386 0.38 10.94 22.79
CA GLN A 386 -0.02 9.58 22.39
C GLN A 386 -0.56 9.51 20.96
N PRO A 387 -1.59 10.29 20.58
CA PRO A 387 -2.05 10.33 19.19
C PRO A 387 -1.12 11.14 18.27
N GLY A 388 -0.11 11.85 18.81
CA GLY A 388 0.80 12.68 18.01
C GLY A 388 0.12 13.93 17.44
N HIS A 389 -0.76 14.55 18.22
CA HIS A 389 -1.52 15.73 17.82
C HIS A 389 -1.12 16.99 18.58
N ILE A 390 -1.25 18.15 17.94
CA ILE A 390 -1.23 19.44 18.63
C ILE A 390 -2.57 20.12 18.40
N MET A 391 -3.28 20.36 19.50
CA MET A 391 -4.59 21.01 19.51
C MET A 391 -4.42 22.50 19.76
N SER A 392 -5.20 23.32 19.07
CA SER A 392 -5.31 24.77 19.29
C SER A 392 -6.77 25.17 19.20
N TYR A 393 -7.28 25.90 20.20
CA TYR A 393 -8.61 26.53 20.11
C TYR A 393 -8.54 28.04 19.89
N LEU A 394 -7.36 28.57 19.56
CA LEU A 394 -7.19 29.95 19.15
C LEU A 394 -7.96 30.20 17.84
N GLY A 395 -8.63 31.36 17.73
CA GLY A 395 -9.32 31.78 16.51
C GLY A 395 -10.79 31.36 16.39
N GLY A 396 -11.42 30.91 17.47
CA GLY A 396 -12.87 30.65 17.51
C GLY A 396 -13.29 29.29 16.91
N HIS A 397 -12.33 28.39 16.70
CA HIS A 397 -12.56 27.01 16.27
C HIS A 397 -11.47 26.11 16.89
N CYS A 398 -11.70 24.80 16.90
CA CYS A 398 -10.67 23.84 17.28
C CYS A 398 -9.91 23.39 16.05
N MET A 399 -8.58 23.49 16.11
CA MET A 399 -7.64 23.06 15.08
C MET A 399 -6.77 21.94 15.62
N LEU A 400 -6.58 20.92 14.82
CA LEU A 400 -5.73 19.77 15.10
C LEU A 400 -4.61 19.72 14.06
N LEU A 401 -3.36 19.79 14.50
CA LEU A 401 -2.20 19.48 13.68
C LEU A 401 -1.85 18.00 13.87
N SER A 402 -1.67 17.28 12.76
CA SER A 402 -1.39 15.83 12.78
C SER A 402 -0.25 15.43 11.86
N SER A 403 0.48 14.39 12.27
CA SER A 403 1.57 13.74 11.53
C SER A 403 1.74 12.32 12.07
N GLY A 404 1.94 11.35 11.18
CA GLY A 404 2.30 9.97 11.56
C GLY A 404 1.13 9.01 11.79
N GLN A 405 -0.10 9.52 11.92
CA GLN A 405 -1.29 8.70 12.03
C GLN A 405 -1.58 7.96 10.70
N ALA A 406 -2.00 6.71 10.79
CA ALA A 406 -2.31 5.87 9.64
C ALA A 406 -3.25 4.72 10.03
N CYS A 407 -4.09 4.31 9.09
CA CYS A 407 -4.93 3.11 9.21
C CYS A 407 -4.09 1.85 8.97
N SER A 408 -4.39 0.76 9.67
CA SER A 408 -3.68 -0.53 9.56
C SER A 408 -3.83 -1.22 8.20
N TYR A 409 -4.84 -0.82 7.42
CA TYR A 409 -5.12 -1.31 6.07
C TYR A 409 -5.40 -0.18 5.08
N PRO A 410 -5.24 -0.41 3.77
CA PRO A 410 -5.55 0.58 2.74
C PRO A 410 -7.05 0.92 2.72
N MET A 411 -7.40 2.20 2.83
CA MET A 411 -8.77 2.70 2.77
C MET A 411 -8.92 3.84 1.75
N LYS A 412 -10.13 3.98 1.18
CA LYS A 412 -10.48 5.10 0.30
C LYS A 412 -10.22 6.45 0.98
N GLY A 413 -9.48 7.33 0.30
CA GLY A 413 -9.16 8.67 0.82
C GLY A 413 -8.22 8.71 2.02
N THR A 414 -7.42 7.66 2.28
CA THR A 414 -6.51 7.59 3.46
C THR A 414 -5.62 8.84 3.62
N HIS A 415 -5.09 9.37 2.52
CA HIS A 415 -4.24 10.55 2.55
C HIS A 415 -4.97 11.81 3.03
N ALA A 416 -6.26 11.97 2.72
CA ALA A 416 -7.06 13.07 3.25
C ALA A 416 -7.45 12.85 4.72
N LYS A 417 -7.84 11.61 5.06
CA LYS A 417 -8.30 11.23 6.41
C LYS A 417 -7.22 11.33 7.48
N TYR A 418 -5.96 11.04 7.13
CA TYR A 418 -4.82 11.03 8.07
C TYR A 418 -3.59 11.84 7.62
N GLY A 419 -3.44 12.09 6.32
CA GLY A 419 -2.24 12.71 5.75
C GLY A 419 -2.25 14.24 5.74
N GLY A 420 -3.40 14.87 6.02
CA GLY A 420 -3.55 16.32 6.15
C GLY A 420 -2.65 16.89 7.25
N PHE A 421 -2.17 18.10 7.07
CA PHE A 421 -1.33 18.77 8.07
C PHE A 421 -2.14 19.37 9.21
N ALA A 422 -3.33 19.89 8.91
CA ALA A 422 -4.22 20.53 9.85
C ALA A 422 -5.67 20.15 9.54
N TYR A 423 -6.46 19.98 10.59
CA TYR A 423 -7.89 19.70 10.53
C TYR A 423 -8.62 20.75 11.38
N SER A 424 -9.84 21.12 10.99
CA SER A 424 -10.60 22.19 11.63
C SER A 424 -12.02 21.73 11.93
N SER A 425 -12.53 22.08 13.11
CA SER A 425 -13.94 21.87 13.46
C SER A 425 -14.90 22.68 12.56
N ALA A 426 -14.45 23.79 11.97
CA ALA A 426 -15.26 24.63 11.10
C ALA A 426 -15.11 24.32 9.60
N TYR A 427 -13.99 23.73 9.18
CA TYR A 427 -13.65 23.48 7.78
C TYR A 427 -13.29 22.00 7.56
N GLY A 428 -14.14 21.29 6.82
CA GLY A 428 -13.95 19.88 6.51
C GLY A 428 -12.74 19.64 5.62
N TYR A 429 -12.13 18.45 5.73
CA TYR A 429 -11.14 18.01 4.75
C TYR A 429 -11.81 17.62 3.43
N SER A 430 -11.00 17.50 2.38
CA SER A 430 -11.47 17.09 1.05
C SER A 430 -10.89 15.74 0.66
N VAL A 431 -11.75 14.87 0.14
CA VAL A 431 -11.39 13.58 -0.46
C VAL A 431 -11.44 13.70 -1.98
N PRO A 432 -10.56 13.01 -2.71
CA PRO A 432 -10.53 13.10 -4.16
C PRO A 432 -11.74 12.41 -4.82
N PRO A 433 -12.58 13.11 -5.60
CA PRO A 433 -13.57 12.48 -6.47
C PRO A 433 -12.96 11.74 -7.67
N GLY A 434 -11.73 12.09 -8.04
CA GLY A 434 -10.98 11.48 -9.14
C GLY A 434 -9.46 11.61 -8.92
N LEU A 435 -8.67 11.07 -9.84
CA LEU A 435 -7.21 10.99 -9.71
C LEU A 435 -6.47 11.76 -10.82
N PHE A 436 -7.17 12.61 -11.56
CA PHE A 436 -6.62 13.35 -12.70
C PHE A 436 -6.83 14.84 -12.49
N SER A 437 -5.78 15.66 -12.56
CA SER A 437 -5.76 17.11 -12.24
C SER A 437 -5.84 17.46 -10.75
N LEU A 438 -5.39 18.67 -10.41
CA LEU A 438 -5.35 19.15 -9.03
C LEU A 438 -6.75 19.38 -8.45
N GLU A 439 -7.71 19.76 -9.29
CA GLU A 439 -9.12 20.00 -8.95
C GLU A 439 -9.80 18.72 -8.46
N GLN A 440 -9.49 17.57 -9.06
CA GLN A 440 -9.98 16.27 -8.62
C GLN A 440 -9.27 15.75 -7.37
N TYR A 441 -7.99 16.09 -7.17
CA TYR A 441 -7.29 15.74 -5.93
C TYR A 441 -7.77 16.56 -4.74
N ALA A 442 -8.20 17.81 -4.98
CA ALA A 442 -8.78 18.71 -3.99
C ALA A 442 -7.95 18.78 -2.69
N LEU A 443 -6.67 19.18 -2.80
CA LEU A 443 -5.66 19.09 -1.74
C LEU A 443 -5.88 20.08 -0.58
N ALA A 444 -6.94 19.89 0.19
CA ALA A 444 -7.24 20.72 1.36
C ALA A 444 -6.29 20.38 2.52
N SER A 445 -5.54 21.38 2.99
CA SER A 445 -4.55 21.29 4.06
C SER A 445 -3.46 20.23 3.81
N GLN A 446 -3.02 20.07 2.57
CA GLN A 446 -2.02 19.10 2.13
C GLN A 446 -0.97 19.73 1.22
N LEU A 447 0.20 19.09 1.15
CA LEU A 447 1.21 19.33 0.13
C LEU A 447 1.19 18.15 -0.85
N GLY A 448 0.81 18.42 -2.09
CA GLY A 448 0.89 17.48 -3.20
C GLY A 448 2.13 17.72 -4.05
N LEU A 449 2.65 16.63 -4.60
CA LEU A 449 3.74 16.66 -5.57
C LEU A 449 3.35 15.87 -6.83
N SER A 450 3.70 16.42 -7.98
CA SER A 450 3.49 15.82 -9.31
C SER A 450 4.81 15.80 -10.07
N ASP A 451 5.14 14.69 -10.73
CA ASP A 451 6.30 14.55 -11.62
C ASP A 451 5.91 14.39 -13.11
N ASP A 452 4.66 14.72 -13.44
CA ASP A 452 4.06 14.55 -14.77
C ASP A 452 3.36 15.82 -15.30
N GLY A 453 3.68 16.98 -14.73
CA GLY A 453 3.09 18.26 -15.16
C GLY A 453 1.71 18.56 -14.57
N GLY A 454 1.30 17.85 -13.52
CA GLY A 454 0.09 18.14 -12.74
C GLY A 454 -1.09 17.22 -13.01
N GLU A 455 -0.87 16.13 -13.74
CA GLU A 455 -1.92 15.13 -14.01
C GLU A 455 -2.18 14.27 -12.78
N TYR A 456 -1.13 13.72 -12.15
CA TYR A 456 -1.25 12.90 -10.95
C TYR A 456 -0.47 13.51 -9.78
N TRP A 457 -1.09 13.46 -8.59
CA TRP A 457 -0.55 14.06 -7.38
C TRP A 457 -0.31 13.01 -6.29
N LYS A 458 0.84 13.11 -5.63
CA LYS A 458 1.18 12.31 -4.45
C LYS A 458 1.26 13.20 -3.23
N THR A 459 0.61 12.77 -2.16
CA THR A 459 0.57 13.45 -0.87
C THR A 459 1.15 12.56 0.21
N ARG A 460 1.30 13.14 1.41
CA ARG A 460 1.73 12.40 2.59
C ARG A 460 0.71 11.33 2.96
N ARG A 461 1.11 10.05 2.91
CA ARG A 461 0.31 8.92 3.38
C ARG A 461 0.91 8.26 4.61
N LEU A 462 2.22 8.07 4.60
CA LEU A 462 3.01 7.51 5.70
C LEU A 462 4.20 8.42 5.96
N CYS A 463 4.68 8.40 7.19
CA CYS A 463 5.90 9.10 7.60
C CYS A 463 6.97 8.08 7.97
N GLU A 464 8.22 8.34 7.61
CA GLU A 464 9.39 7.61 8.14
C GLU A 464 9.64 8.01 9.61
N TYR A 465 9.28 9.24 9.96
CA TYR A 465 9.33 9.76 11.31
C TYR A 465 8.20 10.77 11.52
N ALA A 466 7.58 10.74 12.70
CA ALA A 466 6.69 11.80 13.18
C ALA A 466 6.84 11.94 14.70
N GLY A 467 6.87 13.16 15.21
CA GLY A 467 7.00 13.42 16.65
C GLY A 467 6.70 14.86 17.02
N ILE A 468 6.35 15.07 18.29
CA ILE A 468 6.20 16.40 18.88
C ILE A 468 7.55 16.79 19.49
N GLU A 469 8.06 17.96 19.14
CA GLU A 469 9.23 18.58 19.75
C GLU A 469 8.81 19.86 20.50
N ASP A 470 9.44 20.17 21.63
CA ASP A 470 9.29 21.48 22.27
C ASP A 470 10.36 22.45 21.74
N ARG A 471 9.92 23.67 21.41
CA ARG A 471 10.81 24.78 21.02
C ARG A 471 10.42 26.01 21.82
N GLU A 472 11.24 26.35 22.81
CA GLU A 472 11.06 27.54 23.64
C GLU A 472 9.67 27.59 24.31
N GLY A 473 9.15 26.43 24.74
CA GLY A 473 7.83 26.30 25.36
C GLY A 473 6.66 26.24 24.36
N THR A 474 6.93 26.23 23.06
CA THR A 474 5.93 25.98 22.02
C THR A 474 6.07 24.56 21.49
N PRO A 475 5.02 23.72 21.57
CA PRO A 475 5.03 22.42 20.92
C PRO A 475 4.97 22.58 19.39
N ILE A 476 5.84 21.88 18.68
CA ILE A 476 5.84 21.79 17.22
C ILE A 476 5.75 20.34 16.79
N LEU A 477 5.20 20.09 15.60
CA LEU A 477 5.07 18.74 15.06
C LEU A 477 6.03 18.57 13.89
N VAL A 478 6.94 17.60 13.99
CA VAL A 478 7.96 17.33 12.97
C VAL A 478 7.66 15.99 12.32
N SER A 479 7.73 15.94 10.99
CA SER A 479 7.63 14.68 10.25
C SER A 479 8.59 14.61 9.07
N ILE A 480 9.03 13.40 8.75
CA ILE A 480 9.83 13.09 7.56
C ILE A 480 9.04 12.09 6.74
N TRP A 481 8.85 12.39 5.46
CA TRP A 481 8.07 11.56 4.56
C TRP A 481 8.58 11.67 3.12
N LYS A 482 8.25 10.66 2.32
CA LYS A 482 8.73 10.52 0.94
C LYS A 482 7.57 10.26 -0.02
N PRO A 483 7.11 11.24 -0.82
CA PRO A 483 6.15 11.00 -1.89
C PRO A 483 6.76 10.18 -3.04
N PHE A 484 8.08 10.29 -3.22
CA PHE A 484 8.87 9.50 -4.17
C PHE A 484 10.15 9.03 -3.48
N PRO A 485 10.77 7.91 -3.92
CA PRO A 485 11.95 7.37 -3.24
C PRO A 485 13.16 8.33 -3.18
N ASP A 486 13.25 9.28 -4.11
CA ASP A 486 14.29 10.31 -4.23
C ASP A 486 13.82 11.72 -3.84
N VAL A 487 12.61 11.86 -3.32
CA VAL A 487 12.10 13.14 -2.81
C VAL A 487 11.85 12.99 -1.33
N THR A 488 12.67 13.65 -0.51
CA THR A 488 12.54 13.65 0.95
C THR A 488 12.02 14.98 1.41
N ILE A 489 10.95 14.95 2.22
CA ILE A 489 10.32 16.14 2.76
C ILE A 489 10.35 16.06 4.28
N ARG A 490 11.01 17.03 4.90
CA ARG A 490 10.86 17.29 6.33
C ARG A 490 9.83 18.40 6.50
N THR A 491 8.70 18.09 7.13
CA THR A 491 7.64 19.04 7.45
C THR A 491 7.72 19.39 8.93
N ILE A 492 7.63 20.68 9.25
CA ILE A 492 7.44 21.21 10.60
C ILE A 492 6.11 21.98 10.61
N LEU A 493 5.23 21.64 11.53
CA LEU A 493 3.97 22.34 11.76
C LEU A 493 4.04 23.09 13.09
N ILE A 494 3.68 24.36 13.06
CA ILE A 494 3.68 25.24 14.23
C ILE A 494 2.23 25.70 14.46
N PRO A 495 1.68 25.48 15.66
CA PRO A 495 0.30 25.86 15.98
C PRO A 495 0.14 27.38 16.04
N SER A 496 -1.11 27.81 16.11
CA SER A 496 -1.46 29.20 16.36
C SER A 496 -0.93 29.71 17.68
N GLN A 497 -0.73 31.02 17.75
CA GLN A 497 -0.20 31.75 18.90
C GLN A 497 -1.18 32.86 19.28
N GLU A 498 -1.17 33.33 20.53
CA GLU A 498 -2.16 34.32 20.99
C GLU A 498 -2.14 35.63 20.19
N ASN A 499 -0.96 36.04 19.72
CA ASN A 499 -0.79 37.23 18.88
C ASN A 499 -1.20 37.00 17.41
N THR A 500 -1.34 35.75 16.98
CA THR A 500 -1.77 35.36 15.62
C THR A 500 -2.75 34.18 15.69
N PRO A 501 -3.93 34.37 16.30
CA PRO A 501 -4.80 33.26 16.71
C PRO A 501 -5.42 32.50 15.53
N ASN A 502 -5.51 33.15 14.37
CA ASN A 502 -6.12 32.61 13.15
C ASN A 502 -5.10 31.98 12.20
N TRP A 503 -3.83 31.86 12.60
CA TRP A 503 -2.74 31.47 11.71
C TRP A 503 -2.00 30.26 12.24
N HIS A 504 -1.62 29.34 11.36
CA HIS A 504 -0.61 28.33 11.65
C HIS A 504 0.47 28.35 10.57
N LEU A 505 1.65 27.85 10.91
CA LEU A 505 2.78 27.85 9.98
C LEU A 505 3.13 26.42 9.56
N ARG A 506 3.50 26.30 8.29
CA ARG A 506 4.06 25.08 7.72
C ARG A 506 5.42 25.38 7.13
N VAL A 507 6.40 24.58 7.49
CA VAL A 507 7.76 24.68 6.96
C VAL A 507 8.10 23.34 6.34
N HIS A 508 8.48 23.35 5.07
CA HIS A 508 8.92 22.15 4.37
C HIS A 508 10.34 22.32 3.88
N HIS A 509 11.22 21.42 4.29
CA HIS A 509 12.52 21.23 3.67
C HIS A 509 12.40 20.08 2.67
N ILE A 510 12.42 20.43 1.38
CA ILE A 510 12.23 19.48 0.28
C ILE A 510 13.57 19.27 -0.41
N LYS A 511 14.07 18.04 -0.37
CA LYS A 511 15.22 17.60 -1.15
C LYS A 511 14.71 16.74 -2.30
N SER A 512 14.84 17.22 -3.53
CA SER A 512 14.28 16.55 -4.70
C SER A 512 15.37 16.05 -5.64
N GLY A 513 15.44 14.73 -5.85
CA GLY A 513 16.30 14.12 -6.88
C GLY A 513 15.74 14.20 -8.31
N ARG A 514 14.51 14.72 -8.48
CA ARG A 514 13.82 14.87 -9.76
C ARG A 514 13.15 16.25 -9.86
N GLU A 515 12.71 16.62 -11.06
CA GLU A 515 11.83 17.77 -11.19
C GLU A 515 10.43 17.41 -10.67
N VAL A 516 9.87 18.25 -9.81
CA VAL A 516 8.53 18.06 -9.25
C VAL A 516 7.78 19.39 -9.20
N MET A 517 6.52 19.38 -9.61
CA MET A 517 5.58 20.44 -9.28
C MET A 517 5.02 20.19 -7.88
N THR A 518 4.81 21.26 -7.13
CA THR A 518 4.25 21.25 -5.78
C THR A 518 2.94 22.04 -5.74
N ALA A 519 2.01 21.62 -4.89
CA ALA A 519 0.79 22.34 -4.56
C ALA A 519 0.52 22.24 -3.05
N ASP A 520 0.69 23.35 -2.32
CA ASP A 520 0.40 23.47 -0.89
C ASP A 520 -0.95 24.16 -0.70
N GLY A 521 -1.96 23.39 -0.32
CA GLY A 521 -3.33 23.88 -0.17
C GLY A 521 -3.65 24.32 1.26
N SER A 522 -4.40 25.42 1.38
CA SER A 522 -5.04 25.84 2.63
C SER A 522 -6.28 24.98 2.93
N PHE A 523 -7.16 25.44 3.83
CA PHE A 523 -8.46 24.79 4.02
C PHE A 523 -9.39 25.05 2.84
N ALA A 524 -10.34 24.14 2.61
CA ALA A 524 -11.39 24.33 1.62
C ALA A 524 -12.51 25.21 2.20
N ILE A 525 -13.08 26.07 1.36
CA ILE A 525 -14.25 26.89 1.70
C ILE A 525 -15.28 26.86 0.57
N SER A 526 -16.54 27.17 0.88
CA SER A 526 -17.62 27.30 -0.11
C SER A 526 -17.24 28.26 -1.25
N ASN A 527 -17.35 27.80 -2.50
CA ASN A 527 -16.99 28.60 -3.68
C ASN A 527 -18.17 29.38 -4.30
N VAL A 528 -19.30 29.47 -3.59
CA VAL A 528 -20.51 30.17 -4.05
C VAL A 528 -20.76 31.44 -3.24
N ASN A 529 -21.37 32.43 -3.89
CA ASN A 529 -21.80 33.67 -3.25
C ASN A 529 -23.14 33.48 -2.50
N SER A 530 -23.32 34.27 -1.46
CA SER A 530 -24.50 34.28 -0.58
C SER A 530 -25.76 34.84 -1.24
N THR A 531 -25.62 35.67 -2.28
CA THR A 531 -26.74 36.39 -2.91
C THR A 531 -27.58 35.49 -3.83
N ASN A 532 -26.93 34.67 -4.66
CA ASN A 532 -27.60 33.88 -5.68
C ASN A 532 -26.99 32.49 -5.91
N GLY A 533 -26.00 32.07 -5.13
CA GLY A 533 -25.40 30.73 -5.22
C GLY A 533 -24.54 30.49 -6.47
N ARG A 534 -24.25 31.53 -7.27
CA ARG A 534 -23.25 31.45 -8.35
C ARG A 534 -21.85 31.44 -7.76
N TYR A 535 -20.84 31.12 -8.58
CA TYR A 535 -19.44 31.17 -8.17
C TYR A 535 -19.06 32.53 -7.55
N LEU A 536 -18.15 32.50 -6.60
CA LEU A 536 -17.54 33.70 -6.03
C LEU A 536 -16.87 34.53 -7.13
N GLY A 537 -17.05 35.84 -7.07
CA GLY A 537 -16.31 36.78 -7.89
C GLY A 537 -14.99 37.21 -7.23
N PRO A 538 -14.26 38.14 -7.87
CA PRO A 538 -13.19 38.87 -7.19
C PRO A 538 -13.70 39.47 -5.87
N TYR A 539 -12.82 39.52 -4.86
CA TYR A 539 -13.16 40.01 -3.53
C TYR A 539 -13.76 41.42 -3.57
N ASP A 540 -14.91 41.57 -2.93
CA ASP A 540 -15.66 42.81 -2.79
C ASP A 540 -15.66 43.22 -1.32
N GLU A 541 -14.83 44.23 -0.98
CA GLU A 541 -14.71 44.77 0.39
C GLU A 541 -16.06 45.21 0.96
N THR A 542 -17.00 45.68 0.12
CA THR A 542 -18.31 46.16 0.58
C THR A 542 -19.22 45.02 1.03
N LYS A 543 -19.08 43.85 0.40
CA LYS A 543 -19.85 42.63 0.73
C LYS A 543 -19.10 41.70 1.68
N CYS A 544 -17.80 41.92 1.86
CA CYS A 544 -16.90 41.03 2.57
C CYS A 544 -16.98 39.59 2.03
N GLU A 545 -17.01 39.44 0.70
CA GLU A 545 -17.20 38.16 0.02
C GLU A 545 -16.40 38.14 -1.30
N GLY A 546 -15.88 36.99 -1.69
CA GLY A 546 -15.16 36.77 -2.95
C GLY A 546 -13.75 36.22 -2.76
N THR A 547 -12.96 36.19 -3.84
CA THR A 547 -11.61 35.59 -3.84
C THR A 547 -10.54 36.57 -4.32
N SER A 548 -9.30 36.33 -3.91
CA SER A 548 -8.12 36.93 -4.52
C SER A 548 -6.98 35.90 -4.56
N PRO A 549 -6.37 35.60 -5.72
CA PRO A 549 -6.75 36.05 -7.06
C PRO A 549 -8.14 35.54 -7.49
N ARG A 550 -8.58 35.86 -8.71
CA ARG A 550 -9.89 35.43 -9.20
C ARG A 550 -9.95 33.90 -9.31
N ILE A 551 -11.04 33.28 -8.85
CA ILE A 551 -11.28 31.87 -9.12
C ILE A 551 -11.51 31.65 -10.63
N ILE A 552 -10.77 30.72 -11.22
CA ILE A 552 -10.94 30.31 -12.63
C ILE A 552 -11.57 28.91 -12.66
N GLY A 553 -12.40 28.66 -13.68
CA GLY A 553 -13.01 27.34 -13.89
C GLY A 553 -12.03 26.32 -14.49
N ASN A 554 -12.36 25.03 -14.35
CA ASN A 554 -11.48 23.87 -14.57
C ASN A 554 -10.99 23.68 -16.03
N TYR A 555 -11.37 24.57 -16.96
CA TYR A 555 -11.01 24.50 -18.39
C TYR A 555 -10.21 25.71 -18.87
N ASP A 556 -9.86 26.65 -17.99
CA ASP A 556 -9.08 27.83 -18.31
C ASP A 556 -7.83 27.88 -17.41
N LEU A 557 -6.70 27.50 -17.98
CA LEU A 557 -5.44 27.31 -17.24
C LEU A 557 -4.50 28.52 -17.33
N ASN A 558 -4.80 29.51 -18.18
CA ASN A 558 -3.82 30.53 -18.58
C ASN A 558 -4.30 31.98 -18.37
N THR A 559 -5.49 32.20 -17.80
CA THR A 559 -5.96 33.56 -17.51
C THR A 559 -5.10 34.20 -16.40
N PRO A 560 -4.39 35.32 -16.67
CA PRO A 560 -3.49 35.94 -15.70
C PRO A 560 -4.18 36.36 -14.39
N ASP A 561 -5.46 36.71 -14.45
CA ASP A 561 -6.24 37.17 -13.29
C ASP A 561 -6.45 36.10 -12.20
N GLY A 562 -6.19 34.82 -12.49
CA GLY A 562 -6.26 33.75 -11.49
C GLY A 562 -4.96 33.42 -10.79
N TRP A 563 -3.90 34.19 -11.06
CA TRP A 563 -2.59 34.01 -10.47
C TRP A 563 -2.14 35.26 -9.73
N ALA A 564 -1.54 35.07 -8.57
CA ALA A 564 -0.85 36.10 -7.80
C ALA A 564 0.55 35.62 -7.42
N SER A 565 1.42 36.54 -6.98
CA SER A 565 2.70 36.13 -6.39
C SER A 565 2.45 35.42 -5.05
N GLY A 566 3.27 34.43 -4.71
CA GLY A 566 3.17 33.72 -3.43
C GLY A 566 3.25 34.67 -2.22
N LYS A 567 3.96 35.80 -2.36
CA LYS A 567 4.08 36.84 -1.33
C LYS A 567 2.78 37.63 -1.14
N LEU A 568 1.95 37.78 -2.17
CA LEU A 568 0.59 38.31 -2.01
C LEU A 568 -0.32 37.22 -1.41
N GLY A 569 -0.13 35.97 -1.84
CA GLY A 569 -0.89 34.82 -1.38
C GLY A 569 -2.23 34.68 -2.11
N ALA A 570 -3.05 33.75 -1.62
CA ALA A 570 -4.40 33.52 -2.09
C ALA A 570 -5.36 33.41 -0.91
N PHE A 571 -6.58 33.92 -1.07
CA PHE A 571 -7.65 33.78 -0.07
C PHE A 571 -9.04 33.72 -0.72
N ALA A 572 -9.98 33.17 0.04
CA ALA A 572 -11.39 33.13 -0.30
C ALA A 572 -12.24 33.45 0.95
N VAL A 573 -13.26 34.28 0.76
CA VAL A 573 -14.22 34.70 1.79
C VAL A 573 -15.63 34.38 1.34
N SER A 574 -16.35 33.62 2.15
CA SER A 574 -17.77 33.32 2.00
C SER A 574 -18.38 33.04 3.37
N LYS A 575 -18.52 31.76 3.76
CA LYS A 575 -18.87 31.35 5.12
C LYS A 575 -17.61 31.34 6.00
N GLY A 576 -17.16 32.54 6.36
CA GLY A 576 -15.85 32.77 6.98
C GLY A 576 -14.76 32.99 5.93
N ALA A 577 -13.50 32.79 6.30
CA ALA A 577 -12.36 33.06 5.44
C ALA A 577 -11.24 32.02 5.58
N VAL A 578 -10.61 31.67 4.46
CA VAL A 578 -9.43 30.80 4.41
C VAL A 578 -8.39 31.41 3.48
N GLY A 579 -7.11 31.22 3.78
CA GLY A 579 -6.03 31.77 2.96
C GLY A 579 -4.67 31.12 3.19
N ILE A 580 -3.75 31.37 2.26
CA ILE A 580 -2.36 30.92 2.32
C ILE A 580 -1.41 31.95 1.70
N ARG A 581 -0.25 32.11 2.31
CA ARG A 581 0.78 33.05 1.88
C ARG A 581 2.19 32.47 2.06
N ALA A 582 3.07 32.74 1.10
CA ALA A 582 4.48 32.41 1.20
C ALA A 582 5.22 33.39 2.13
N LEU A 583 6.07 32.85 2.99
CA LEU A 583 6.89 33.63 3.94
C LEU A 583 8.36 33.69 3.57
N GLU A 584 8.83 32.83 2.66
CA GLU A 584 10.22 32.87 2.22
C GLU A 584 10.54 34.14 1.41
N PRO A 585 11.79 34.65 1.50
CA PRO A 585 12.20 35.90 0.85
C PRO A 585 12.41 35.78 -0.67
N THR A 586 12.53 34.57 -1.21
CA THR A 586 12.77 34.30 -2.64
C THR A 586 11.46 34.34 -3.43
N GLU A 587 11.40 35.16 -4.48
CA GLU A 587 10.27 35.16 -5.42
C GLU A 587 10.34 33.91 -6.31
N GLY A 588 9.33 33.04 -6.23
CA GLY A 588 9.33 31.79 -7.00
C GLY A 588 8.05 30.97 -6.92
N ARG A 589 7.25 31.10 -5.86
CA ARG A 589 5.93 30.45 -5.76
C ARG A 589 4.83 31.35 -6.30
N GLN A 590 3.83 30.74 -6.93
CA GLN A 590 2.62 31.41 -7.40
C GLN A 590 1.43 30.99 -6.54
N ALA A 591 0.49 31.91 -6.33
CA ALA A 591 -0.72 31.66 -5.57
C ALA A 591 -1.93 31.63 -6.50
N MET A 592 -2.85 30.69 -6.27
CA MET A 592 -4.08 30.52 -7.05
C MET A 592 -5.22 29.94 -6.19
N LEU A 593 -6.42 29.88 -6.77
CA LEU A 593 -7.59 29.21 -6.19
C LEU A 593 -7.86 27.94 -6.98
N VAL A 594 -7.67 26.78 -6.35
CA VAL A 594 -8.12 25.50 -6.93
C VAL A 594 -9.64 25.45 -6.79
N ASN A 595 -10.35 25.41 -7.92
CA ASN A 595 -11.78 25.20 -7.95
C ASN A 595 -12.07 23.70 -7.88
N ALA A 596 -12.10 23.16 -6.66
CA ALA A 596 -12.20 21.72 -6.43
C ALA A 596 -13.48 21.15 -7.04
N ASP A 597 -13.38 19.93 -7.57
CA ASP A 597 -14.52 19.25 -8.15
C ASP A 597 -15.64 19.11 -7.10
N PRO A 598 -16.92 19.26 -7.49
CA PRO A 598 -18.03 19.10 -6.57
C PRO A 598 -17.99 17.76 -5.85
N ASN A 599 -18.48 17.77 -4.63
CA ASN A 599 -18.54 16.64 -3.72
C ASN A 599 -17.19 16.15 -3.15
N SER A 600 -16.10 16.88 -3.37
CA SER A 600 -14.80 16.57 -2.78
C SER A 600 -14.73 16.84 -1.27
N ASN A 601 -15.28 17.96 -0.79
CA ASN A 601 -15.19 18.37 0.61
C ASN A 601 -16.25 17.73 1.51
N LEU A 602 -15.95 17.48 2.79
CA LEU A 602 -16.93 16.87 3.69
C LEU A 602 -18.08 17.79 4.14
N ILE A 603 -17.86 19.11 4.20
CA ILE A 603 -18.84 20.08 4.70
C ILE A 603 -19.52 20.84 3.55
N GLU A 604 -18.74 21.30 2.56
CA GLU A 604 -19.23 22.15 1.47
C GLU A 604 -19.21 21.40 0.13
N SER A 605 -20.39 21.08 -0.42
CA SER A 605 -20.50 20.29 -1.67
C SER A 605 -19.87 20.96 -2.89
N ARG A 606 -19.65 22.29 -2.86
CA ARG A 606 -18.90 23.04 -3.86
C ARG A 606 -17.89 23.92 -3.15
N SER A 607 -16.60 23.68 -3.40
CA SER A 607 -15.54 24.30 -2.63
C SER A 607 -14.38 24.83 -3.48
N THR A 608 -13.60 25.74 -2.90
CA THR A 608 -12.34 26.23 -3.47
C THR A 608 -11.25 26.21 -2.40
N ILE A 609 -10.00 26.04 -2.84
CA ILE A 609 -8.84 25.87 -1.97
C ILE A 609 -7.75 26.87 -2.42
N PRO A 610 -7.50 27.94 -1.66
CA PRO A 610 -6.30 28.76 -1.85
C PRO A 610 -5.05 27.91 -1.76
N THR A 611 -4.19 28.00 -2.78
CA THR A 611 -3.07 27.08 -3.01
C THR A 611 -1.83 27.83 -3.46
N LEU A 612 -0.66 27.43 -2.95
CA LEU A 612 0.65 27.86 -3.45
C LEU A 612 1.26 26.77 -4.33
N GLN A 613 1.70 27.13 -5.53
CA GLN A 613 2.39 26.25 -6.46
C GLN A 613 3.82 26.68 -6.73
N HIS A 614 4.67 25.69 -7.01
CA HIS A 614 6.07 25.88 -7.35
C HIS A 614 6.61 24.67 -8.09
N THR A 615 7.61 24.86 -8.95
CA THR A 615 8.35 23.77 -9.59
C THR A 615 9.77 23.74 -9.03
N ILE A 616 10.13 22.60 -8.44
CA ILE A 616 11.45 22.32 -7.88
C ILE A 616 12.23 21.51 -8.91
N LYS A 617 13.44 21.95 -9.28
CA LYS A 617 14.25 21.24 -10.28
C LYS A 617 14.97 20.03 -9.68
N ALA A 618 15.36 19.10 -10.54
CA ALA A 618 16.14 17.94 -10.13
C ALA A 618 17.47 18.34 -9.46
N GLY A 619 17.75 17.76 -8.29
CA GLY A 619 18.94 18.02 -7.50
C GLY A 619 18.82 19.20 -6.53
N GLU A 620 17.71 19.94 -6.56
CA GLU A 620 17.50 21.09 -5.67
C GLU A 620 17.09 20.66 -4.25
N SER A 621 17.52 21.47 -3.29
CA SER A 621 17.11 21.40 -1.89
C SER A 621 16.54 22.76 -1.49
N VAL A 622 15.23 22.84 -1.29
CA VAL A 622 14.52 24.10 -1.05
C VAL A 622 13.82 24.10 0.30
N TRP A 623 13.74 25.28 0.91
CA TRP A 623 12.88 25.54 2.06
C TRP A 623 11.68 26.36 1.58
N ILE A 624 10.48 25.84 1.81
CA ILE A 624 9.24 26.57 1.53
C ILE A 624 8.46 26.76 2.83
N ASN A 625 8.03 28.00 3.08
CA ASN A 625 7.42 28.40 4.35
C ASN A 625 6.06 29.02 4.06
N SER A 626 5.00 28.40 4.56
CA SER A 626 3.63 28.86 4.31
C SER A 626 2.98 29.30 5.61
N ALA A 627 2.35 30.47 5.61
CA ALA A 627 1.39 30.88 6.61
C ALA A 627 -0.01 30.58 6.09
N VAL A 628 -0.80 29.83 6.86
CA VAL A 628 -2.16 29.47 6.51
C VAL A 628 -3.10 30.14 7.50
N SER A 629 -4.12 30.83 7.00
CA SER A 629 -5.11 31.53 7.81
C SER A 629 -6.48 30.87 7.74
N VAL A 630 -7.17 30.83 8.87
CA VAL A 630 -8.55 30.37 9.00
C VAL A 630 -9.33 31.35 9.88
N THR A 631 -10.57 31.65 9.50
CA THR A 631 -11.50 32.43 10.33
C THR A 631 -12.91 31.86 10.15
N PRO A 632 -13.49 31.22 11.18
CA PRO A 632 -14.80 30.59 11.08
C PRO A 632 -15.92 31.61 10.84
N PRO A 633 -17.09 31.17 10.31
CA PRO A 633 -18.21 32.05 9.94
C PRO A 633 -18.86 32.85 11.08
N HIS A 634 -18.54 32.61 12.35
CA HIS A 634 -19.21 33.22 13.51
C HIS A 634 -18.23 33.72 14.59
N VAL A 635 -17.74 34.93 14.35
CA VAL A 635 -17.59 35.97 15.37
C VAL A 635 -18.59 37.08 14.94
N GLY A 636 -19.30 37.74 15.87
CA GLY A 636 -20.53 38.51 15.60
C GLY A 636 -20.45 39.57 14.48
N GLU A 637 -21.60 40.14 14.07
CA GLU A 637 -21.70 41.18 13.00
C GLU A 637 -20.75 42.38 13.18
N ASN A 638 -20.32 42.67 14.41
CA ASN A 638 -19.31 43.70 14.69
C ASN A 638 -17.87 43.25 14.40
N ASP A 639 -17.58 41.96 14.46
CA ASP A 639 -16.30 41.36 14.08
C ASP A 639 -16.21 41.02 12.60
N LEU A 640 -17.32 40.99 11.85
CA LEU A 640 -17.26 41.06 10.37
C LEU A 640 -16.88 42.46 9.88
N LYS A 641 -17.19 43.51 10.67
CA LYS A 641 -16.66 44.88 10.47
C LYS A 641 -15.22 45.03 10.98
N GLY A 642 -14.78 44.18 11.94
CA GLY A 642 -13.40 44.06 12.42
C GLY A 642 -12.52 43.16 11.55
N ALA A 643 -13.11 42.15 10.91
CA ALA A 643 -12.61 41.36 9.78
C ALA A 643 -12.72 42.17 8.48
N ARG A 644 -12.37 43.46 8.58
CA ARG A 644 -11.68 44.13 7.49
C ARG A 644 -10.47 43.24 7.15
N PHE A 645 -10.64 42.36 6.17
CA PHE A 645 -9.65 42.19 5.11
C PHE A 645 -9.57 43.52 4.35
N SER A 646 -9.32 44.61 5.08
CA SER A 646 -8.83 45.84 4.52
C SER A 646 -7.53 45.44 3.88
N THR A 647 -7.38 45.85 2.63
CA THR A 647 -6.08 45.93 1.99
C THR A 647 -4.98 46.49 2.93
N SER A 648 -5.29 47.21 4.03
CA SER A 648 -4.35 47.60 5.10
C SER A 648 -3.81 46.49 6.03
N CYS A 649 -4.41 45.30 6.10
CA CYS A 649 -3.76 44.11 6.69
C CYS A 649 -2.67 43.54 5.77
N PHE A 650 -2.70 43.97 4.50
CA PHE A 650 -1.76 43.59 3.45
C PHE A 650 -0.94 44.78 2.90
N ASP A 651 -1.24 46.02 3.34
CA ASP A 651 -0.60 47.26 2.90
C ASP A 651 -0.32 48.22 4.08
N SER A 652 0.90 48.72 4.05
CA SER A 652 1.76 49.32 5.07
C SER A 652 1.33 50.64 5.75
N LYS A 653 0.02 50.96 5.90
CA LYS A 653 -0.38 52.36 6.23
C LYS A 653 -1.25 52.65 7.47
N SER A 654 -1.60 51.69 8.34
CA SER A 654 -2.16 52.02 9.66
C SER A 654 -1.20 51.63 10.78
N GLY A 655 -0.72 52.63 11.51
CA GLY A 655 0.39 52.58 12.48
C GLY A 655 0.22 51.76 13.75
N ASP A 656 -0.58 50.70 13.74
CA ASP A 656 -0.57 49.68 14.79
C ASP A 656 0.37 48.55 14.38
N LYS A 657 1.55 48.59 15.01
CA LYS A 657 2.73 47.77 14.72
C LYS A 657 2.45 46.27 14.98
N LEU A 658 1.94 45.55 13.98
CA LEU A 658 2.24 44.12 13.82
C LEU A 658 3.72 44.01 13.45
N ASN A 659 4.54 44.03 14.49
CA ASN A 659 5.98 44.05 14.40
C ASN A 659 6.48 42.66 14.00
N PHE A 660 6.38 42.32 12.71
CA PHE A 660 7.10 41.22 12.08
C PHE A 660 8.63 41.38 12.19
N LYS A 661 9.18 42.35 12.94
CA LYS A 661 10.60 42.41 13.31
C LYS A 661 10.98 41.48 14.48
N ALA A 662 10.02 40.91 15.22
CA ALA A 662 10.32 39.97 16.30
C ALA A 662 10.60 38.53 15.81
N TYR A 663 10.05 38.12 14.67
CA TYR A 663 10.25 36.78 14.11
C TYR A 663 11.50 36.58 13.21
N PRO A 664 12.05 37.58 12.49
CA PRO A 664 13.34 37.43 11.84
C PRO A 664 14.48 37.39 12.85
N LEU A 665 14.30 37.79 14.12
CA LEU A 665 15.34 37.60 15.14
C LEU A 665 15.47 36.13 15.57
N LEU A 666 14.35 35.40 15.67
CA LEU A 666 14.37 33.94 15.83
C LEU A 666 14.89 33.24 14.56
N PHE A 667 14.49 33.69 13.37
CA PHE A 667 14.91 33.07 12.10
C PHE A 667 16.35 33.41 11.64
N LEU A 668 16.87 34.62 11.93
CA LEU A 668 18.27 35.01 11.72
C LEU A 668 19.19 34.46 12.82
N ALA A 669 18.69 34.24 14.04
CA ALA A 669 19.40 33.43 15.04
C ALA A 669 19.45 31.95 14.63
N TRP A 670 18.43 31.45 13.91
CA TRP A 670 18.33 30.05 13.47
C TRP A 670 19.21 29.71 12.26
N SER A 671 19.39 30.65 11.30
CA SER A 671 20.25 30.40 10.13
C SER A 671 21.77 30.45 10.43
N HIS A 672 22.17 31.02 11.56
CA HIS A 672 23.59 31.15 11.96
C HIS A 672 24.07 30.12 13.01
N SER A 673 23.16 29.35 13.63
CA SER A 673 23.49 28.53 14.82
C SER A 673 23.66 27.02 14.59
N ILE A 674 23.32 26.50 13.41
CA ILE A 674 23.43 25.05 13.12
C ILE A 674 24.89 24.55 13.00
N PRO A 675 25.92 25.34 12.60
CA PRO A 675 27.28 24.81 12.57
C PRO A 675 27.93 24.57 13.94
N LYS A 676 27.40 25.15 15.04
CA LYS A 676 28.08 25.12 16.35
C LYS A 676 27.47 24.19 17.41
N ALA A 677 26.20 23.81 17.29
CA ALA A 677 25.55 22.89 18.24
C ALA A 677 25.71 21.40 17.86
N LEU A 678 26.26 21.10 16.68
CA LEU A 678 26.48 19.73 16.17
C LEU A 678 27.97 19.34 16.04
N GLY A 679 28.90 20.08 16.65
CA GLY A 679 30.31 19.66 16.70
C GLY A 679 31.04 19.59 15.35
N TYR A 680 30.57 20.28 14.30
CA TYR A 680 31.29 20.36 13.03
C TYR A 680 32.19 21.59 12.98
N ARG A 681 33.50 21.39 13.18
CA ARG A 681 34.53 22.38 12.86
C ARG A 681 34.55 22.62 11.34
N HIS A 682 34.26 23.85 10.93
CA HIS A 682 34.58 24.33 9.59
C HIS A 682 36.08 24.59 9.50
N SER A 683 36.83 23.66 8.90
CA SER A 683 38.19 23.87 8.42
C SER A 683 38.64 22.66 7.59
N ALA A 684 38.28 22.62 6.31
CA ALA A 684 39.09 21.96 5.30
C ALA A 684 38.74 22.52 3.91
N THR A 685 39.62 23.41 3.45
CA THR A 685 39.83 23.76 2.04
C THR A 685 39.88 22.51 1.16
N THR A 686 39.03 22.46 0.13
CA THR A 686 39.30 22.02 -1.25
C THR A 686 40.27 20.85 -1.53
N LYS A 687 40.37 19.87 -0.61
CA LYS A 687 41.21 18.68 -0.78
C LYS A 687 40.57 17.36 -0.30
N GLU A 688 39.37 17.40 0.27
CA GLU A 688 38.68 16.20 0.81
C GLU A 688 37.58 15.63 -0.12
N LEU A 689 37.51 16.05 -1.39
CA LEU A 689 36.59 15.43 -2.36
C LEU A 689 37.10 14.06 -2.87
N SER A 690 38.25 13.57 -2.40
CA SER A 690 38.79 12.24 -2.75
C SER A 690 38.72 11.22 -1.61
N SER A 691 38.28 11.59 -0.40
CA SER A 691 38.23 10.70 0.77
C SER A 691 36.82 10.17 1.11
N ASP A 692 35.75 10.81 0.66
CA ASP A 692 34.37 10.36 0.95
C ASP A 692 33.87 9.20 0.07
N ILE A 693 34.66 8.77 -0.93
CA ILE A 693 34.38 7.53 -1.67
C ILE A 693 34.82 6.30 -0.87
N THR A 694 35.61 6.46 0.20
CA THR A 694 36.16 5.35 0.99
C THR A 694 35.39 5.00 2.27
N ALA A 695 34.39 5.80 2.68
CA ALA A 695 33.66 5.63 3.95
C ALA A 695 32.16 5.28 3.79
N MET A 696 31.68 4.96 2.58
CA MET A 696 30.31 4.48 2.38
C MET A 696 30.29 2.95 2.55
N GLY A 697 29.75 2.47 3.67
CA GLY A 697 29.51 1.04 3.87
C GLY A 697 28.54 0.47 2.82
N ILE A 698 28.59 -0.84 2.57
CA ILE A 698 27.82 -1.53 1.53
C ILE A 698 26.31 -1.21 1.61
N ALA A 699 25.75 -1.14 2.82
CA ALA A 699 24.36 -0.75 3.08
C ALA A 699 23.99 0.64 2.52
N GLY A 700 24.88 1.63 2.68
CA GLY A 700 24.67 3.00 2.21
C GLY A 700 24.70 3.13 0.68
N ILE A 701 25.49 2.27 0.01
CA ILE A 701 25.50 2.18 -1.46
C ILE A 701 24.23 1.47 -1.96
N LEU A 702 23.86 0.35 -1.34
CA LEU A 702 22.66 -0.40 -1.73
C LEU A 702 21.38 0.42 -1.56
N LYS A 703 21.21 1.15 -0.43
CA LYS A 703 20.05 2.03 -0.19
C LYS A 703 19.91 3.18 -1.21
N LYS A 704 21.00 3.58 -1.88
CA LYS A 704 20.96 4.61 -2.93
C LYS A 704 20.55 4.07 -4.30
N VAL A 705 20.89 2.81 -4.59
CA VAL A 705 20.72 2.20 -5.91
C VAL A 705 19.46 1.33 -5.99
N ILE A 706 19.14 0.59 -4.91
CA ILE A 706 18.04 -0.36 -4.87
C ILE A 706 16.86 0.24 -4.11
N ARG A 707 15.71 0.35 -4.77
CA ARG A 707 14.45 0.85 -4.21
C ARG A 707 13.55 -0.33 -3.83
N ASN A 708 13.83 -0.96 -2.69
CA ASN A 708 13.01 -2.03 -2.12
C ASN A 708 12.46 -1.61 -0.75
N ASP A 709 11.16 -1.79 -0.53
CA ASP A 709 10.45 -1.41 0.69
C ASP A 709 10.91 -2.20 1.93
N ALA A 710 11.41 -3.44 1.76
CA ALA A 710 11.95 -4.24 2.87
C ALA A 710 13.23 -3.61 3.47
N MET A 711 14.07 -2.95 2.65
CA MET A 711 15.30 -2.28 3.12
C MET A 711 15.05 -1.08 4.06
N LYS A 712 13.77 -0.70 4.29
CA LYS A 712 13.36 0.43 5.12
C LYS A 712 13.24 0.07 6.60
N THR A 713 12.85 -1.17 6.90
CA THR A 713 12.64 -1.69 8.27
C THR A 713 13.76 -2.61 8.72
N ASP A 714 14.51 -3.15 7.76
CA ASP A 714 15.63 -4.05 8.02
C ASP A 714 16.82 -3.35 8.72
N PRO A 715 17.42 -3.96 9.76
CA PRO A 715 18.63 -3.43 10.41
C PRO A 715 19.77 -3.24 9.40
N GLU A 716 20.55 -2.16 9.50
CA GLU A 716 21.63 -1.88 8.53
C GLU A 716 22.71 -2.97 8.54
N GLU A 717 22.90 -3.60 9.69
CA GLU A 717 23.87 -4.65 9.98
C GLU A 717 23.65 -5.90 9.11
N ILE A 718 22.44 -6.15 8.63
CA ILE A 718 22.16 -7.30 7.76
C ILE A 718 22.66 -7.09 6.33
N TYR A 719 22.83 -5.83 5.90
CA TYR A 719 23.40 -5.43 4.61
C TYR A 719 24.93 -5.37 4.67
N ASN A 720 25.51 -6.43 5.19
CA ASN A 720 26.94 -6.54 5.44
C ASN A 720 27.70 -7.24 4.30
N TRP A 721 29.02 -7.19 4.41
CA TRP A 721 29.93 -7.76 3.43
C TRP A 721 29.82 -9.29 3.30
N ARG A 722 29.37 -10.03 4.34
CA ARG A 722 29.23 -11.49 4.27
C ARG A 722 28.11 -11.89 3.31
N VAL A 723 26.96 -11.23 3.41
CA VAL A 723 25.84 -11.45 2.49
C VAL A 723 26.24 -11.07 1.07
N PHE A 724 26.88 -9.90 0.88
CA PHE A 724 27.36 -9.47 -0.43
C PHE A 724 28.39 -10.45 -1.02
N ALA A 725 29.35 -10.91 -0.23
CA ALA A 725 30.38 -11.85 -0.67
C ALA A 725 29.80 -13.22 -1.07
N ILE A 726 28.78 -13.70 -0.37
CA ILE A 726 28.10 -14.97 -0.71
C ILE A 726 27.30 -14.82 -2.01
N VAL A 727 26.56 -13.71 -2.16
CA VAL A 727 25.80 -13.43 -3.39
C VAL A 727 26.76 -13.27 -4.57
N ALA A 728 27.78 -12.41 -4.46
CA ALA A 728 28.79 -12.22 -5.49
C ALA A 728 29.53 -13.53 -5.83
N GLY A 729 29.86 -14.32 -4.81
CA GLY A 729 30.45 -15.65 -4.98
C GLY A 729 29.54 -16.60 -5.77
N SER A 730 28.23 -16.59 -5.49
CA SER A 730 27.26 -17.41 -6.22
C SER A 730 27.06 -16.94 -7.68
N CYS A 731 27.22 -15.64 -7.94
CA CYS A 731 27.12 -15.07 -9.30
C CYS A 731 28.24 -15.57 -10.24
N PHE A 732 29.35 -16.10 -9.73
CA PHE A 732 30.36 -16.76 -10.57
C PHE A 732 29.80 -17.97 -11.33
N GLY A 733 28.76 -18.63 -10.81
CA GLY A 733 28.03 -19.67 -11.54
C GLY A 733 27.34 -19.13 -12.81
N GLY A 734 26.75 -17.93 -12.74
CA GLY A 734 26.20 -17.26 -13.92
C GLY A 734 27.28 -16.73 -14.87
N MET A 735 28.42 -16.29 -14.32
CA MET A 735 29.58 -15.88 -15.11
C MET A 735 30.16 -17.04 -15.93
N LEU A 736 30.19 -18.26 -15.40
CA LEU A 736 30.58 -19.46 -16.16
C LEU A 736 29.76 -19.61 -17.43
N PHE A 737 28.44 -19.55 -17.30
CA PHE A 737 27.54 -19.63 -18.45
C PHE A 737 27.82 -18.53 -19.50
N GLY A 738 27.96 -17.28 -19.04
CA GLY A 738 28.22 -16.15 -19.93
C GLY A 738 29.59 -16.22 -20.60
N TRP A 739 30.61 -16.65 -19.87
CA TRP A 739 31.98 -16.75 -20.38
C TRP A 739 32.09 -17.84 -21.45
N ASP A 740 31.58 -19.03 -21.20
CA ASP A 740 31.63 -20.13 -22.17
C ASP A 740 30.86 -19.78 -23.46
N THR A 741 29.69 -19.16 -23.30
CA THR A 741 28.84 -18.72 -24.42
C THR A 741 29.52 -17.62 -25.25
N GLY A 742 30.18 -16.66 -24.63
CA GLY A 742 30.80 -15.52 -25.32
C GLY A 742 32.20 -15.80 -25.87
N ALA A 743 32.98 -16.68 -25.24
CA ALA A 743 34.36 -16.95 -25.63
C ALA A 743 34.45 -17.84 -26.88
N ILE A 744 33.54 -18.81 -27.03
CA ILE A 744 33.65 -19.84 -28.07
C ILE A 744 33.63 -19.25 -29.49
N GLY A 745 32.75 -18.27 -29.76
CA GLY A 745 32.65 -17.65 -31.08
C GLY A 745 33.96 -17.02 -31.56
N GLY A 746 34.69 -16.38 -30.64
CA GLY A 746 36.01 -15.82 -30.91
C GLY A 746 37.06 -16.90 -31.17
N VAL A 747 37.07 -17.97 -30.37
CA VAL A 747 38.00 -19.10 -30.55
C VAL A 747 37.81 -19.77 -31.92
N LEU A 748 36.55 -19.98 -32.35
CA LEU A 748 36.23 -20.56 -33.65
C LEU A 748 36.59 -19.65 -34.85
N ALA A 749 36.64 -18.33 -34.63
CA ALA A 749 37.03 -17.34 -35.64
C ALA A 749 38.55 -17.20 -35.82
N MET A 750 39.37 -17.69 -34.88
CA MET A 750 40.83 -17.59 -34.96
C MET A 750 41.40 -18.54 -36.03
N LYS A 751 42.29 -18.03 -36.90
CA LYS A 751 43.01 -18.84 -37.90
C LYS A 751 43.83 -19.96 -37.24
N ALA A 752 44.50 -19.66 -36.13
CA ALA A 752 45.29 -20.63 -35.37
C ALA A 752 44.46 -21.83 -34.87
N THR A 753 43.20 -21.61 -34.48
CA THR A 753 42.27 -22.69 -34.09
C THR A 753 41.92 -23.57 -35.30
N GLN A 754 41.58 -22.93 -36.43
CA GLN A 754 41.17 -23.60 -37.66
C GLN A 754 42.31 -24.45 -38.23
N GLU A 755 43.53 -23.91 -38.25
CA GLU A 755 44.75 -24.62 -38.66
C GLU A 755 45.07 -25.80 -37.72
N ARG A 756 44.90 -25.62 -36.40
CA ARG A 756 45.17 -26.68 -35.42
C ARG A 756 44.25 -27.89 -35.57
N PHE A 757 42.96 -27.65 -35.75
CA PHE A 757 41.94 -28.69 -35.83
C PHE A 757 41.65 -29.14 -37.27
N ASN A 758 42.54 -28.83 -38.22
CA ASN A 758 42.46 -29.21 -39.63
C ASN A 758 41.09 -28.94 -40.27
N TYR A 759 40.57 -27.72 -40.07
CA TYR A 759 39.31 -27.30 -40.66
C TYR A 759 39.39 -27.36 -42.19
N THR A 760 38.64 -28.26 -42.82
CA THR A 760 38.38 -28.16 -44.26
C THR A 760 37.26 -27.15 -44.52
N PRO A 761 37.28 -26.39 -45.63
CA PRO A 761 36.20 -25.45 -45.97
C PRO A 761 34.81 -26.09 -45.97
N GLU A 762 34.73 -27.38 -46.33
CA GLU A 762 33.51 -28.16 -46.38
C GLU A 762 33.02 -28.57 -44.98
N ALA A 763 33.92 -28.96 -44.07
CA ALA A 763 33.55 -29.46 -42.74
C ALA A 763 33.44 -28.36 -41.67
N LYS A 764 33.98 -27.16 -41.92
CA LYS A 764 34.05 -26.04 -40.95
C LYS A 764 32.71 -25.75 -40.27
N VAL A 765 31.64 -25.59 -41.05
CA VAL A 765 30.33 -25.22 -40.50
C VAL A 765 29.78 -26.31 -39.59
N THR A 766 29.85 -27.56 -40.03
CA THR A 766 29.36 -28.70 -39.25
C THR A 766 30.15 -28.87 -37.95
N LEU A 767 31.47 -28.67 -37.99
CA LEU A 767 32.34 -28.80 -36.83
C LEU A 767 32.10 -27.66 -35.82
N ASP A 768 32.04 -26.41 -36.29
CA ASP A 768 31.70 -25.24 -35.46
C ASP A 768 30.34 -25.43 -34.76
N GLN A 769 29.32 -25.85 -35.50
CA GLN A 769 27.99 -26.11 -34.95
C GLN A 769 27.98 -27.25 -33.94
N ASN A 770 28.72 -28.33 -34.18
CA ASN A 770 28.82 -29.44 -33.25
C ASN A 770 29.44 -28.96 -31.93
N ILE A 771 30.59 -28.30 -32.00
CA ILE A 771 31.33 -27.79 -30.82
C ILE A 771 30.45 -26.88 -29.98
N VAL A 772 29.79 -25.90 -30.60
CA VAL A 772 28.92 -24.98 -29.86
C VAL A 772 27.77 -25.75 -29.21
N SER A 773 27.07 -26.61 -29.97
CA SER A 773 25.83 -27.28 -29.54
C SER A 773 25.98 -28.31 -28.40
N THR A 774 27.16 -28.91 -28.23
CA THR A 774 27.36 -29.96 -27.22
C THR A 774 27.14 -29.44 -25.80
N LEU A 775 27.48 -28.16 -25.55
CA LEU A 775 27.26 -27.52 -24.25
C LEU A 775 25.76 -27.44 -23.90
N GLN A 776 24.93 -27.02 -24.85
CA GLN A 776 23.49 -26.83 -24.63
C GLN A 776 22.79 -28.18 -24.43
N ALA A 777 23.24 -29.24 -25.12
CA ALA A 777 22.76 -30.60 -24.91
C ALA A 777 23.06 -31.09 -23.47
N GLY A 778 24.27 -30.81 -22.97
CA GLY A 778 24.64 -31.12 -21.57
C GLY A 778 23.81 -30.33 -20.56
N CYS A 779 23.60 -29.03 -20.80
CA CYS A 779 22.80 -28.18 -19.92
C CYS A 779 21.31 -28.59 -19.91
N PHE A 780 20.76 -29.00 -21.06
CA PHE A 780 19.43 -29.56 -21.15
C PHE A 780 19.26 -30.81 -20.27
N ALA A 781 20.21 -31.75 -20.34
CA ALA A 781 20.18 -32.95 -19.51
C ALA A 781 20.32 -32.62 -18.00
N ALA A 782 21.18 -31.65 -17.65
CA ALA A 782 21.40 -31.25 -16.27
C ALA A 782 20.12 -30.72 -15.57
N CYS A 783 19.23 -30.03 -16.32
CA CYS A 783 18.00 -29.46 -15.78
C CYS A 783 17.09 -30.48 -15.07
N PHE A 784 17.12 -31.75 -15.48
CA PHE A 784 16.27 -32.81 -14.91
C PHE A 784 16.77 -33.35 -13.57
N PHE A 785 18.05 -33.15 -13.23
CA PHE A 785 18.65 -33.71 -12.01
C PHE A 785 19.05 -32.64 -10.99
N THR A 786 19.14 -31.36 -11.38
CA THR A 786 19.53 -30.25 -10.49
C THR A 786 18.69 -30.17 -9.21
N SER A 787 17.36 -30.31 -9.32
CA SER A 787 16.48 -30.27 -8.15
C SER A 787 16.79 -31.41 -7.17
N TYR A 788 16.98 -32.63 -7.66
CA TYR A 788 17.34 -33.77 -6.81
C TYR A 788 18.67 -33.55 -6.05
N PHE A 789 19.70 -33.09 -6.75
CA PHE A 789 21.01 -32.86 -6.12
C PHE A 789 20.95 -31.74 -5.08
N THR A 790 20.32 -30.61 -5.41
CA THR A 790 20.20 -29.47 -4.48
C THR A 790 19.36 -29.77 -3.26
N GLU A 791 18.40 -30.69 -3.37
CA GLU A 791 17.62 -31.17 -2.23
C GLU A 791 18.40 -32.13 -1.34
N LYS A 792 19.12 -33.07 -1.95
CA LYS A 792 19.85 -34.12 -1.23
C LYS A 792 21.12 -33.61 -0.56
N TYR A 793 21.92 -32.82 -1.27
CA TYR A 793 23.27 -32.44 -0.82
C TYR A 793 23.40 -30.98 -0.39
N GLY A 794 22.36 -30.16 -0.55
CA GLY A 794 22.42 -28.73 -0.24
C GLY A 794 22.91 -27.89 -1.41
N ARG A 795 22.77 -26.57 -1.31
CA ARG A 795 23.03 -25.66 -2.44
C ARG A 795 24.53 -25.41 -2.59
N ARG A 796 25.25 -25.29 -1.48
CA ARG A 796 26.70 -25.07 -1.44
C ARG A 796 27.47 -26.18 -2.15
N TRP A 797 27.20 -27.44 -1.79
CA TRP A 797 27.91 -28.59 -2.36
C TRP A 797 27.59 -28.81 -3.85
N CYS A 798 26.37 -28.51 -4.28
CA CYS A 798 26.03 -28.52 -5.70
C CYS A 798 26.83 -27.48 -6.50
N LEU A 799 26.96 -26.25 -6.00
CA LEU A 799 27.75 -25.20 -6.67
C LEU A 799 29.25 -25.55 -6.73
N ILE A 800 29.80 -26.15 -5.67
CA ILE A 800 31.18 -26.68 -5.67
C ILE A 800 31.32 -27.81 -6.72
N GLY A 801 30.35 -28.73 -6.76
CA GLY A 801 30.29 -29.79 -7.75
C GLY A 801 30.26 -29.26 -9.18
N THR A 802 29.41 -28.28 -9.46
CA THR A 802 29.35 -27.61 -10.77
C THR A 802 30.68 -26.97 -11.13
N GLY A 803 31.28 -26.16 -10.23
CA GLY A 803 32.59 -25.56 -10.48
C GLY A 803 33.70 -26.60 -10.73
N THR A 804 33.64 -27.74 -10.03
CA THR A 804 34.60 -28.84 -10.20
C THR A 804 34.43 -29.50 -11.57
N ILE A 805 33.21 -29.82 -11.97
CA ILE A 805 32.89 -30.38 -13.28
C ILE A 805 33.34 -29.42 -14.39
N THR A 806 33.06 -28.12 -14.24
CA THR A 806 33.51 -27.10 -15.20
C THR A 806 35.02 -27.01 -15.26
N THR A 807 35.72 -27.04 -14.12
CA THR A 807 37.19 -27.03 -14.09
C THR A 807 37.77 -28.24 -14.82
N ILE A 808 37.21 -29.44 -14.61
CA ILE A 808 37.57 -30.64 -15.36
C ILE A 808 37.31 -30.41 -16.86
N GLY A 809 36.16 -29.87 -17.24
CA GLY A 809 35.83 -29.52 -18.62
C GLY A 809 36.82 -28.54 -19.26
N VAL A 810 37.25 -27.51 -18.53
CA VAL A 810 38.26 -26.56 -18.99
C VAL A 810 39.62 -27.22 -19.13
N ILE A 811 40.01 -28.08 -18.18
CA ILE A 811 41.24 -28.88 -18.29
C ILE A 811 41.18 -29.76 -19.53
N LEU A 812 40.04 -30.40 -19.81
CA LEU A 812 39.84 -31.21 -21.02
C LEU A 812 39.95 -30.39 -22.30
N GLN A 813 39.35 -29.20 -22.35
CA GLN A 813 39.41 -28.28 -23.49
C GLN A 813 40.82 -27.69 -23.69
N ALA A 814 41.48 -27.28 -22.62
CA ALA A 814 42.86 -26.82 -22.66
C ALA A 814 43.81 -27.97 -23.04
N SER A 815 43.55 -29.19 -22.57
CA SER A 815 44.33 -30.38 -22.90
C SER A 815 44.08 -30.86 -24.33
N SER A 816 42.89 -30.66 -24.90
CA SER A 816 42.61 -31.01 -26.31
C SER A 816 43.42 -30.17 -27.29
N THR A 817 43.92 -29.00 -26.86
CA THR A 817 44.91 -28.22 -27.62
C THR A 817 46.25 -28.96 -27.78
N ALA A 818 46.53 -29.97 -26.94
CA ALA A 818 47.67 -30.87 -27.01
C ALA A 818 47.19 -32.32 -27.19
N ASN A 819 47.09 -32.80 -28.45
CA ASN A 819 46.73 -34.16 -28.89
C ASN A 819 46.42 -35.16 -27.76
N GLY A 820 45.13 -35.44 -27.55
CA GLY A 820 44.60 -36.07 -26.35
C GLY A 820 45.21 -37.41 -25.93
N SER A 821 45.51 -37.53 -24.64
CA SER A 821 44.90 -38.48 -23.70
C SER A 821 45.35 -38.08 -22.29
N LEU A 822 44.36 -37.74 -21.44
CA LEU A 822 44.49 -37.27 -20.06
C LEU A 822 45.57 -38.07 -19.26
N PRO A 823 46.27 -37.52 -18.25
CA PRO A 823 46.87 -36.20 -18.06
C PRO A 823 48.25 -36.30 -17.31
N LEU A 824 49.26 -37.06 -17.80
CA LEU A 824 50.48 -37.36 -16.99
C LEU A 824 51.85 -36.88 -17.52
N MET A 825 52.01 -36.44 -18.78
CA MET A 825 53.35 -36.09 -19.32
C MET A 825 53.57 -34.58 -19.60
N VAL A 826 52.55 -33.74 -19.43
CA VAL A 826 52.60 -32.32 -19.87
C VAL A 826 53.46 -31.45 -18.95
N ASN A 827 53.55 -31.76 -17.66
CA ASN A 827 54.45 -31.06 -16.74
C ASN A 827 55.93 -31.46 -16.91
N TYR A 828 56.26 -32.58 -17.58
CA TYR A 828 57.66 -33.02 -17.74
C TYR A 828 58.31 -32.46 -19.02
N GLY A 829 57.55 -32.25 -20.11
CA GLY A 829 58.05 -31.69 -21.37
C GLY A 829 57.99 -30.16 -21.48
N ALA A 830 57.07 -29.51 -20.76
CA ALA A 830 57.07 -28.05 -20.59
C ALA A 830 58.34 -27.54 -19.87
N LEU A 831 59.05 -28.46 -19.20
CA LEU A 831 60.31 -28.28 -18.53
C LEU A 831 61.52 -28.17 -19.49
N LEU A 832 61.35 -28.35 -20.82
CA LEU A 832 62.50 -28.30 -21.74
C LEU A 832 62.48 -27.19 -22.81
N HIS A 833 61.38 -26.89 -23.53
CA HIS A 833 61.49 -25.99 -24.70
C HIS A 833 60.22 -25.19 -25.07
N LEU A 834 59.78 -24.23 -24.26
CA LEU A 834 58.68 -23.33 -24.66
C LEU A 834 59.02 -22.48 -25.90
N LYS A 835 58.20 -22.59 -26.96
CA LYS A 835 57.48 -21.49 -27.64
C LYS A 835 56.47 -22.02 -28.70
N ALA A 836 55.32 -21.32 -28.82
CA ALA A 836 54.41 -21.22 -29.98
C ALA A 836 52.98 -21.88 -30.07
N PRO A 837 52.27 -22.28 -28.98
CA PRO A 837 50.82 -22.52 -29.08
C PRO A 837 49.95 -21.76 -28.04
N THR A 838 50.21 -20.48 -27.78
CA THR A 838 49.61 -19.76 -26.63
C THR A 838 48.37 -18.89 -26.92
N VAL A 839 47.96 -18.69 -28.19
CA VAL A 839 46.98 -17.64 -28.54
C VAL A 839 45.51 -18.06 -28.33
N TYR A 840 45.12 -19.32 -28.59
CA TYR A 840 43.75 -19.81 -28.37
C TYR A 840 43.59 -20.65 -27.09
N ALA A 841 44.69 -21.17 -26.53
CA ALA A 841 44.68 -21.88 -25.25
C ALA A 841 44.44 -20.95 -24.05
N LEU A 842 44.87 -19.68 -24.13
CA LEU A 842 44.73 -18.71 -23.05
C LEU A 842 43.25 -18.32 -22.78
N PRO A 843 42.42 -17.96 -23.80
CA PRO A 843 40.99 -17.70 -23.58
C PRO A 843 40.23 -18.91 -23.02
N LEU A 844 40.60 -20.13 -23.44
CA LEU A 844 40.03 -21.39 -22.95
C LEU A 844 40.46 -21.65 -21.49
N ALA A 845 41.74 -21.47 -21.16
CA ALA A 845 42.22 -21.64 -19.79
C ALA A 845 41.63 -20.60 -18.83
N LEU A 846 41.36 -19.37 -19.29
CA LEU A 846 40.70 -18.33 -18.51
C LEU A 846 39.24 -18.66 -18.15
N GLN A 847 38.59 -19.62 -18.83
CA GLN A 847 37.28 -20.16 -18.42
C GLN A 847 37.35 -20.84 -17.05
N ALA A 848 38.52 -21.31 -16.61
CA ALA A 848 38.68 -21.87 -15.27
C ALA A 848 38.58 -20.81 -14.17
N LEU A 849 38.79 -19.52 -14.49
CA LEU A 849 38.84 -18.47 -13.49
C LEU A 849 37.50 -18.34 -12.73
N PRO A 850 36.33 -18.21 -13.37
CA PRO A 850 35.07 -18.15 -12.61
C PRO A 850 34.75 -19.48 -11.91
N ALA A 851 35.22 -20.63 -12.42
CA ALA A 851 35.02 -21.93 -11.77
C ALA A 851 35.83 -22.05 -10.48
N VAL A 852 37.11 -21.67 -10.50
CA VAL A 852 37.99 -21.67 -9.34
C VAL A 852 37.50 -20.64 -8.31
N LEU A 853 37.07 -19.46 -8.75
CA LEU A 853 36.46 -18.46 -7.86
C LEU A 853 35.18 -18.98 -7.23
N LEU A 854 34.29 -19.63 -8.00
CA LEU A 854 33.08 -20.26 -7.48
C LEU A 854 33.41 -21.32 -6.41
N ILE A 855 34.33 -22.25 -6.70
CA ILE A 855 34.74 -23.28 -5.73
C ILE A 855 35.30 -22.62 -4.46
N THR A 856 36.23 -21.68 -4.61
CA THR A 856 36.89 -21.02 -3.47
C THR A 856 35.88 -20.25 -2.61
N CYS A 857 35.01 -19.46 -3.23
CA CYS A 857 33.96 -18.72 -2.51
C CYS A 857 32.97 -19.67 -1.83
N MET A 858 32.54 -20.76 -2.49
CA MET A 858 31.59 -21.71 -1.90
C MET A 858 32.22 -22.59 -0.82
N LEU A 859 33.54 -22.82 -0.83
CA LEU A 859 34.24 -23.46 0.28
C LEU A 859 34.24 -22.58 1.54
N LEU A 860 34.23 -21.26 1.38
CA LEU A 860 34.18 -20.30 2.49
C LEU A 860 32.74 -19.93 2.90
N ALA A 861 31.75 -20.17 2.05
CA ALA A 861 30.35 -19.87 2.33
C ALA A 861 29.71 -20.91 3.28
N PRO A 862 28.79 -20.50 4.17
CA PRO A 862 27.94 -21.43 4.90
C PRO A 862 26.92 -22.11 3.97
N GLU A 863 26.32 -23.21 4.43
CA GLU A 863 25.17 -23.80 3.73
C GLU A 863 23.92 -22.92 3.90
N SER A 864 22.91 -23.10 3.05
CA SER A 864 21.65 -22.35 3.14
C SER A 864 20.93 -22.63 4.48
N PRO A 865 20.59 -21.60 5.29
CA PRO A 865 19.87 -21.79 6.56
C PRO A 865 18.51 -22.45 6.33
N ARG A 866 17.81 -22.10 5.23
CA ARG A 866 16.56 -22.75 4.80
C ARG A 866 16.72 -24.23 4.43
N TRP A 867 17.87 -24.65 3.91
CA TRP A 867 18.13 -26.08 3.66
C TRP A 867 18.31 -26.85 4.97
N CYS A 868 19.05 -26.31 5.93
CA CYS A 868 19.22 -26.89 7.26
C CYS A 868 17.89 -27.00 8.00
N ALA A 869 17.09 -25.91 8.02
CA ALA A 869 15.76 -25.90 8.60
C ALA A 869 14.82 -26.94 7.97
N ARG A 870 14.90 -27.13 6.64
CA ARG A 870 14.12 -28.18 5.94
C ARG A 870 14.57 -29.61 6.27
N LYS A 871 15.81 -29.80 6.72
CA LYS A 871 16.32 -31.08 7.26
C LYS A 871 16.04 -31.23 8.76
N ASP A 872 15.21 -30.33 9.32
CA ASP A 872 14.89 -30.20 10.74
C ASP A 872 16.13 -29.96 11.64
N ASP A 873 17.24 -29.45 11.07
CA ASP A 873 18.47 -29.05 11.77
C ASP A 873 18.43 -27.54 12.10
N TRP A 874 17.56 -27.19 13.06
CA TRP A 874 17.25 -25.81 13.44
C TRP A 874 18.41 -25.09 14.14
N GLU A 875 19.21 -25.80 14.94
CA GLU A 875 20.39 -25.27 15.63
C GLU A 875 21.42 -24.75 14.61
N ARG A 876 21.71 -25.55 13.59
CA ARG A 876 22.61 -25.15 12.52
C ARG A 876 22.05 -24.02 11.67
N ALA A 877 20.74 -24.05 11.38
CA ALA A 877 20.07 -22.99 10.63
C ALA A 877 20.19 -21.63 11.34
N LYS A 878 19.92 -21.62 12.64
CA LYS A 878 20.00 -20.45 13.52
C LYS A 878 21.43 -19.92 13.65
N SER A 879 22.40 -20.80 13.89
CA SER A 879 23.83 -20.42 13.93
C SER A 879 24.30 -19.76 12.64
N ILE A 880 23.92 -20.32 11.48
CA ILE A 880 24.24 -19.75 10.16
C ILE A 880 23.57 -18.38 10.00
N LEU A 881 22.30 -18.24 10.39
CA LEU A 881 21.55 -17.00 10.23
C LEU A 881 22.11 -15.86 11.08
N ILE A 882 22.41 -16.11 12.37
CA ILE A 882 23.08 -15.17 13.27
C ILE A 882 24.40 -14.69 12.68
N ASN A 883 25.20 -15.63 12.15
CA ASN A 883 26.49 -15.31 11.53
C ASN A 883 26.34 -14.47 10.24
N LEU A 884 25.32 -14.75 9.44
CA LEU A 884 25.05 -14.02 8.19
C LEU A 884 24.49 -12.63 8.41
N ARG A 885 23.57 -12.48 9.38
CA ARG A 885 22.92 -11.21 9.72
C ARG A 885 23.79 -10.32 10.60
N MET A 886 24.80 -10.87 11.28
CA MET A 886 25.65 -10.17 12.26
C MET A 886 24.84 -9.52 13.39
N LEU A 887 23.74 -10.16 13.78
CA LEU A 887 22.86 -9.73 14.86
C LEU A 887 22.86 -10.81 15.95
N PRO A 888 22.67 -10.45 17.23
CA PRO A 888 22.63 -11.43 18.30
C PRO A 888 21.39 -12.33 18.19
N GLU A 889 21.43 -13.47 18.86
CA GLU A 889 20.40 -14.51 18.76
C GLU A 889 19.01 -14.02 19.15
N ASP A 890 18.94 -13.21 20.20
CA ASP A 890 17.74 -12.61 20.77
C ASP A 890 17.21 -11.40 19.99
N HIS A 891 17.91 -10.99 18.92
CA HIS A 891 17.48 -9.87 18.10
C HIS A 891 16.15 -10.18 17.39
N GLU A 892 15.18 -9.28 17.50
CA GLU A 892 13.82 -9.43 16.98
C GLU A 892 13.79 -9.85 15.50
N TYR A 893 14.58 -9.20 14.65
CA TYR A 893 14.75 -9.56 13.23
C TYR A 893 15.18 -11.03 12.99
N VAL A 894 16.09 -11.55 13.81
CA VAL A 894 16.58 -12.94 13.66
C VAL A 894 15.49 -13.92 14.11
N GLN A 895 14.76 -13.59 15.18
CA GLN A 895 13.65 -14.39 15.67
C GLN A 895 12.47 -14.40 14.69
N SER A 896 12.10 -13.24 14.14
CA SER A 896 11.04 -13.14 13.13
C SER A 896 11.40 -13.92 11.86
N GLU A 897 12.65 -13.81 11.37
CA GLU A 897 13.09 -14.54 10.17
C GLU A 897 13.11 -16.07 10.40
N ILE A 898 13.43 -16.55 11.62
CA ILE A 898 13.33 -17.98 11.97
C ILE A 898 11.86 -18.43 12.02
N GLN A 899 10.98 -17.64 12.65
CA GLN A 899 9.56 -17.94 12.74
C GLN A 899 8.90 -17.94 11.35
N GLU A 900 9.20 -16.96 10.50
CA GLU A 900 8.77 -16.91 9.11
C GLU A 900 9.28 -18.11 8.32
N MET A 901 10.55 -18.50 8.49
CA MET A 901 11.11 -19.68 7.84
C MET A 901 10.41 -20.97 8.29
N SER A 902 10.07 -21.08 9.57
CA SER A 902 9.27 -22.20 10.10
C SER A 902 7.87 -22.21 9.52
N ALA A 903 7.16 -21.08 9.55
CA ALA A 903 5.82 -20.95 8.99
C ALA A 903 5.80 -21.25 7.48
N GLN A 904 6.79 -20.77 6.72
CA GLN A 904 6.93 -21.07 5.29
C GLN A 904 7.21 -22.55 5.03
N LEU A 905 8.11 -23.18 5.79
CA LEU A 905 8.40 -24.61 5.63
C LEU A 905 7.22 -25.48 6.03
N GLU A 906 6.46 -25.08 7.04
CA GLU A 906 5.24 -25.78 7.45
C GLU A 906 4.13 -25.60 6.41
N ALA A 907 3.97 -24.39 5.86
CA ALA A 907 3.08 -24.12 4.73
C ALA A 907 3.50 -24.92 3.48
N GLU A 908 4.79 -25.03 3.16
CA GLU A 908 5.31 -25.88 2.07
C GLU A 908 5.04 -27.36 2.33
N LYS A 909 5.24 -27.85 3.56
CA LYS A 909 4.92 -29.23 3.97
C LYS A 909 3.41 -29.50 3.83
N ARG A 910 2.54 -28.57 4.25
CA ARG A 910 1.06 -28.66 4.11
C ARG A 910 0.62 -28.61 2.65
N LEU A 911 1.17 -27.68 1.86
CA LEU A 911 0.84 -27.49 0.44
C LEU A 911 1.37 -28.60 -0.45
N THR A 912 2.47 -29.27 -0.08
CA THR A 912 3.12 -30.31 -0.91
C THR A 912 2.77 -31.72 -0.45
N GLY A 913 2.61 -31.96 0.86
CA GLY A 913 2.33 -33.26 1.45
C GLY A 913 3.36 -34.34 1.05
N ASP A 914 2.92 -35.59 0.95
CA ASP A 914 3.72 -36.74 0.44
C ASP A 914 3.69 -36.84 -1.11
N ALA A 915 3.46 -35.74 -1.82
CA ALA A 915 3.28 -35.78 -3.27
C ALA A 915 4.56 -36.23 -3.99
N SER A 916 4.49 -37.39 -4.63
CA SER A 916 5.57 -37.87 -5.52
C SER A 916 5.75 -36.93 -6.72
N ALA A 917 6.96 -36.92 -7.31
CA ALA A 917 7.21 -36.19 -8.56
C ALA A 917 6.20 -36.56 -9.67
N SER A 918 5.75 -37.82 -9.71
CA SER A 918 4.70 -38.28 -10.64
C SER A 918 3.37 -37.56 -10.42
N THR A 919 3.00 -37.32 -9.16
CA THR A 919 1.77 -36.60 -8.79
C THR A 919 1.83 -35.15 -9.28
N LEU A 920 2.95 -34.46 -9.05
CA LEU A 920 3.15 -33.07 -9.51
C LEU A 920 3.10 -32.94 -11.04
N TRP A 921 3.71 -33.89 -11.76
CA TRP A 921 3.64 -33.94 -13.23
C TRP A 921 2.21 -34.18 -13.74
N LYS A 922 1.46 -35.07 -13.09
CA LYS A 922 0.04 -35.30 -13.43
C LYS A 922 -0.79 -34.05 -13.17
N GLU A 923 -0.63 -33.40 -12.03
CA GLU A 923 -1.35 -32.15 -11.68
C GLU A 923 -1.08 -31.03 -12.69
N LEU A 924 0.19 -30.84 -13.07
CA LEU A 924 0.60 -29.81 -14.03
C LEU A 924 -0.07 -29.99 -15.40
N VAL A 925 -0.29 -31.23 -15.83
CA VAL A 925 -0.90 -31.54 -17.14
C VAL A 925 -2.43 -31.62 -17.07
N THR A 926 -2.99 -32.19 -16.01
CA THR A 926 -4.42 -32.49 -15.90
C THR A 926 -5.25 -31.27 -15.52
N ILE A 927 -4.74 -30.41 -14.62
CA ILE A 927 -5.46 -29.21 -14.15
C ILE A 927 -5.38 -28.10 -15.21
N PRO A 928 -6.52 -27.60 -15.74
CA PRO A 928 -6.51 -26.63 -16.84
C PRO A 928 -5.78 -25.33 -16.54
N GLY A 929 -5.90 -24.78 -15.32
CA GLY A 929 -5.20 -23.57 -14.90
C GLY A 929 -3.68 -23.76 -14.86
N ASN A 930 -3.21 -24.84 -14.24
CA ASN A 930 -1.79 -25.18 -14.17
C ASN A 930 -1.19 -25.48 -15.55
N ARG A 931 -1.94 -26.20 -16.40
CA ARG A 931 -1.54 -26.47 -17.78
C ARG A 931 -1.37 -25.18 -18.58
N LYS A 932 -2.28 -24.22 -18.47
CA LYS A 932 -2.17 -22.91 -19.14
C LYS A 932 -0.89 -22.17 -18.71
N ARG A 933 -0.60 -22.14 -17.41
CA ARG A 933 0.62 -21.52 -16.84
C ARG A 933 1.90 -22.16 -17.36
N ALA A 934 1.94 -23.49 -17.41
CA ALA A 934 3.07 -24.24 -17.93
C ALA A 934 3.28 -24.00 -19.44
N ILE A 935 2.19 -24.00 -20.22
CA ILE A 935 2.25 -23.70 -21.66
C ILE A 935 2.80 -22.29 -21.91
N ILE A 936 2.33 -21.27 -21.17
CA ILE A 936 2.85 -19.90 -21.30
C ILE A 936 4.34 -19.86 -20.98
N SER A 937 4.77 -20.55 -19.92
CA SER A 937 6.18 -20.59 -19.51
C SER A 937 7.08 -21.24 -20.59
N VAL A 938 6.62 -22.35 -21.17
CA VAL A 938 7.31 -23.03 -22.28
C VAL A 938 7.37 -22.12 -23.51
N LEU A 939 6.25 -21.54 -23.93
CA LEU A 939 6.18 -20.68 -25.11
C LEU A 939 7.02 -19.41 -24.94
N LEU A 940 7.04 -18.80 -23.76
CA LEU A 940 7.91 -17.64 -23.46
C LEU A 940 9.39 -17.99 -23.65
N MET A 941 9.82 -19.16 -23.18
CA MET A 941 11.21 -19.61 -23.33
C MET A 941 11.55 -19.93 -24.78
N ILE A 942 10.61 -20.50 -25.54
CA ILE A 942 10.78 -20.67 -27.00
C ILE A 942 10.94 -19.31 -27.67
N CYS A 943 10.01 -18.39 -27.45
CA CYS A 943 10.02 -17.05 -28.05
C CYS A 943 11.32 -16.30 -27.72
N GLN A 944 11.80 -16.34 -26.47
CA GLN A 944 13.07 -15.74 -26.08
C GLN A 944 14.23 -16.24 -26.96
N GLN A 945 14.29 -17.53 -27.24
CA GLN A 945 15.34 -18.11 -28.09
C GLN A 945 15.17 -17.75 -29.56
N MET A 946 13.92 -17.67 -30.03
CA MET A 946 13.56 -17.34 -31.41
C MET A 946 13.76 -15.86 -31.76
N THR A 947 14.13 -15.00 -30.80
CA THR A 947 14.65 -13.64 -31.08
C THR A 947 15.95 -13.66 -31.89
N GLY A 948 16.68 -14.77 -31.86
CA GLY A 948 18.03 -14.88 -32.43
C GLY A 948 19.15 -14.48 -31.47
N VAL A 949 18.86 -14.21 -30.19
CA VAL A 949 19.87 -13.80 -29.18
C VAL A 949 21.08 -14.73 -29.14
N ASN A 950 20.85 -16.04 -29.19
CA ASN A 950 21.89 -17.03 -29.10
C ASN A 950 22.61 -17.28 -30.43
N ALA A 951 21.98 -16.96 -31.57
CA ALA A 951 22.67 -16.92 -32.85
C ALA A 951 23.81 -15.89 -32.81
N VAL A 952 23.52 -14.70 -32.28
CA VAL A 952 24.50 -13.62 -32.12
C VAL A 952 25.49 -13.93 -31.01
N ASN A 953 25.07 -14.46 -29.86
CA ASN A 953 26.02 -14.77 -28.78
C ASN A 953 27.12 -15.76 -29.19
N TYR A 954 26.77 -16.81 -29.94
CA TYR A 954 27.75 -17.83 -30.34
C TYR A 954 28.55 -17.48 -31.59
N TYR A 955 27.93 -16.75 -32.52
CA TYR A 955 28.50 -16.51 -33.84
C TYR A 955 28.62 -15.02 -34.19
N ALA A 956 28.66 -14.13 -33.19
CA ALA A 956 28.80 -12.68 -33.37
C ALA A 956 29.97 -12.32 -34.31
N PRO A 957 31.19 -12.87 -34.15
CA PRO A 957 32.28 -12.53 -35.04
C PRO A 957 31.98 -12.84 -36.51
N GLN A 958 31.38 -14.00 -36.77
CA GLN A 958 30.98 -14.46 -38.10
C GLN A 958 29.85 -13.58 -38.68
N ILE A 959 28.89 -13.15 -37.84
CA ILE A 959 27.80 -12.24 -38.24
C ILE A 959 28.33 -10.85 -38.58
N PHE A 960 29.24 -10.28 -37.78
CA PHE A 960 29.84 -8.98 -38.12
C PHE A 960 30.68 -9.05 -39.40
N GLN A 961 31.37 -10.17 -39.63
CA GLN A 961 32.08 -10.42 -40.88
C GLN A 961 31.13 -10.51 -42.07
N SER A 962 29.98 -11.18 -41.92
CA SER A 962 28.98 -11.26 -43.00
C SER A 962 28.32 -9.92 -43.33
N LEU A 963 28.49 -8.89 -42.49
CA LEU A 963 28.01 -7.53 -42.72
C LEU A 963 29.05 -6.59 -43.33
N GLY A 964 30.27 -7.09 -43.58
CA GLY A 964 31.34 -6.34 -44.26
C GLY A 964 32.50 -5.93 -43.36
N MET A 965 32.50 -6.29 -42.07
CA MET A 965 33.67 -6.05 -41.22
C MET A 965 34.81 -7.01 -41.60
N THR A 966 35.85 -6.47 -42.24
CA THR A 966 37.03 -7.23 -42.65
C THR A 966 38.07 -7.29 -41.52
N GLY A 967 38.56 -8.49 -41.21
CA GLY A 967 39.60 -8.71 -40.19
C GLY A 967 39.06 -9.21 -38.85
N THR A 968 39.72 -10.24 -38.31
CA THR A 968 39.34 -10.88 -37.05
C THR A 968 39.36 -9.89 -35.88
N THR A 969 40.32 -8.96 -35.85
CA THR A 969 40.45 -7.97 -34.78
C THR A 969 39.27 -6.99 -34.71
N VAL A 970 38.82 -6.48 -35.86
CA VAL A 970 37.70 -5.52 -35.94
C VAL A 970 36.38 -6.20 -35.54
N SER A 971 36.18 -7.44 -36.00
CA SER A 971 35.01 -8.24 -35.68
C SER A 971 34.97 -8.67 -34.19
N LEU A 972 36.12 -9.02 -33.59
CA LEU A 972 36.23 -9.30 -32.15
C LEU A 972 35.98 -8.04 -31.30
N PHE A 973 36.50 -6.89 -31.73
CA PHE A 973 36.23 -5.61 -31.06
C PHE A 973 34.73 -5.27 -31.10
N ALA A 974 34.10 -5.40 -32.27
CA ALA A 974 32.66 -5.21 -32.42
C ALA A 974 31.83 -6.15 -31.54
N THR A 975 32.29 -7.39 -31.35
CA THR A 975 31.70 -8.37 -30.42
C THR A 975 31.86 -7.93 -28.96
N GLY A 976 33.00 -7.34 -28.59
CA GLY A 976 33.22 -6.74 -27.27
C GLY A 976 32.24 -5.60 -26.98
N VAL A 977 32.05 -4.70 -27.95
CA VAL A 977 31.05 -3.61 -27.84
C VAL A 977 29.63 -4.17 -27.67
N TYR A 978 29.26 -5.21 -28.41
CA TYR A 978 27.98 -5.91 -28.24
C TYR A 978 27.79 -6.42 -26.81
N GLY A 979 28.84 -7.01 -26.20
CA GLY A 979 28.81 -7.43 -24.80
C GLY A 979 28.56 -6.28 -23.83
N ILE A 980 29.24 -5.14 -24.01
CA ILE A 980 29.06 -3.94 -23.18
C ILE A 980 27.63 -3.41 -23.28
N VAL A 981 27.10 -3.31 -24.51
CA VAL A 981 25.72 -2.84 -24.74
C VAL A 981 24.71 -3.74 -24.03
N LYS A 982 24.91 -5.07 -24.05
CA LYS A 982 24.04 -5.99 -23.31
C LYS A 982 24.12 -5.83 -21.80
N VAL A 983 25.32 -5.65 -21.25
CA VAL A 983 25.49 -5.46 -19.80
C VAL A 983 24.83 -4.15 -19.36
N LEU A 984 25.09 -3.05 -20.07
CA LEU A 984 24.50 -1.75 -19.75
C LEU A 984 22.98 -1.75 -19.95
N GLY A 985 22.49 -2.40 -21.01
CA GLY A 985 21.06 -2.53 -21.27
C GLY A 985 20.33 -3.33 -20.17
N CYS A 986 20.91 -4.44 -19.72
CA CYS A 986 20.35 -5.25 -18.64
C CYS A 986 20.36 -4.49 -17.30
N ALA A 987 21.48 -3.83 -16.97
CA ALA A 987 21.58 -3.00 -15.77
C ALA A 987 20.54 -1.86 -15.80
N ALA A 988 20.40 -1.17 -16.93
CA ALA A 988 19.42 -0.10 -17.09
C ALA A 988 17.98 -0.64 -16.92
N PHE A 989 17.64 -1.77 -17.53
CA PHE A 989 16.32 -2.36 -17.37
C PHE A 989 16.02 -2.76 -15.92
N LEU A 990 16.93 -3.48 -15.26
CA LEU A 990 16.72 -3.96 -13.90
C LEU A 990 16.65 -2.82 -12.89
N ILE A 991 17.44 -1.76 -13.07
CA ILE A 991 17.46 -0.61 -12.15
C ILE A 991 16.27 0.32 -12.38
N PHE A 992 15.85 0.55 -13.64
CA PHE A 992 14.91 1.63 -13.96
C PHE A 992 13.56 1.17 -14.51
N CYS A 993 13.47 0.00 -15.15
CA CYS A 993 12.31 -0.38 -15.97
C CYS A 993 11.54 -1.61 -15.46
N ALA A 994 12.19 -2.55 -14.77
CA ALA A 994 11.60 -3.83 -14.38
C ALA A 994 10.27 -3.67 -13.62
N ASP A 995 10.23 -2.77 -12.64
CA ASP A 995 9.03 -2.55 -11.80
C ASP A 995 8.21 -1.32 -12.22
N SER A 996 8.72 -0.47 -13.10
CA SER A 996 8.01 0.72 -13.58
C SER A 996 7.18 0.45 -14.83
N LEU A 997 7.73 -0.25 -15.82
CA LEU A 997 7.11 -0.43 -17.14
C LEU A 997 6.11 -1.59 -17.20
N GLY A 998 6.25 -2.59 -16.32
CA GLY A 998 5.46 -3.83 -16.32
C GLY A 998 6.01 -4.88 -17.28
N ARG A 999 5.70 -6.16 -17.04
CA ARG A 999 6.33 -7.29 -17.76
C ARG A 999 5.74 -7.44 -19.16
N ARG A 1000 4.41 -7.35 -19.29
CA ARG A 1000 3.70 -7.50 -20.58
C ARG A 1000 4.02 -6.38 -21.55
N ARG A 1001 3.98 -5.12 -21.06
CA ARG A 1001 4.32 -3.95 -21.89
C ARG A 1001 5.74 -4.02 -22.41
N SER A 1002 6.69 -4.38 -21.53
CA SER A 1002 8.10 -4.53 -21.90
C SER A 1002 8.31 -5.53 -23.03
N LEU A 1003 7.63 -6.67 -23.03
CA LEU A 1003 7.70 -7.66 -24.11
C LEU A 1003 7.09 -7.13 -25.42
N LEU A 1004 5.95 -6.44 -25.38
CA LEU A 1004 5.23 -5.98 -26.57
C LEU A 1004 6.02 -4.95 -27.41
N TRP A 1005 6.51 -3.88 -26.79
CA TRP A 1005 7.19 -2.83 -27.55
C TRP A 1005 8.57 -3.29 -28.01
N THR A 1006 9.27 -4.11 -27.20
CA THR A 1006 10.58 -4.64 -27.59
C THR A 1006 10.47 -5.65 -28.72
N SER A 1007 9.37 -6.42 -28.82
CA SER A 1007 9.10 -7.28 -29.99
C SER A 1007 9.03 -6.49 -31.29
N ALA A 1008 8.24 -5.40 -31.32
CA ALA A 1008 8.11 -4.58 -32.52
C ALA A 1008 9.44 -3.88 -32.88
N ALA A 1009 10.16 -3.37 -31.88
CA ALA A 1009 11.43 -2.70 -32.08
C ALA A 1009 12.54 -3.67 -32.56
N GLN A 1010 12.62 -4.87 -31.98
CA GLN A 1010 13.56 -5.91 -32.42
C GLN A 1010 13.27 -6.37 -33.85
N ALA A 1011 12.00 -6.60 -34.19
CA ALA A 1011 11.59 -6.92 -35.55
C ALA A 1011 12.06 -5.88 -36.58
N LEU A 1012 11.86 -4.59 -36.26
CA LEU A 1012 12.30 -3.49 -37.12
C LEU A 1012 13.80 -3.51 -37.35
N THR A 1013 14.60 -3.66 -36.29
CA THR A 1013 16.05 -3.72 -36.41
C THR A 1013 16.53 -4.92 -37.22
N MET A 1014 15.91 -6.09 -37.04
CA MET A 1014 16.21 -7.31 -37.79
C MET A 1014 15.86 -7.18 -39.27
N TYR A 1015 14.74 -6.53 -39.60
CA TYR A 1015 14.38 -6.24 -40.98
C TYR A 1015 15.34 -5.26 -41.65
N ILE A 1016 15.81 -4.22 -40.95
CA ILE A 1016 16.81 -3.29 -41.51
C ILE A 1016 18.11 -4.04 -41.85
N ILE A 1017 18.58 -4.94 -40.99
CA ILE A 1017 19.76 -5.77 -41.25
C ILE A 1017 19.54 -6.69 -42.46
N GLY A 1018 18.38 -7.33 -42.54
CA GLY A 1018 18.00 -8.17 -43.68
C GLY A 1018 17.90 -7.39 -45.00
N ILE A 1019 17.35 -6.18 -44.99
CA ILE A 1019 17.25 -5.30 -46.17
C ILE A 1019 18.64 -4.91 -46.65
N TYR A 1020 19.55 -4.52 -45.75
CA TYR A 1020 20.94 -4.22 -46.10
C TYR A 1020 21.60 -5.41 -46.82
N GLY A 1021 21.53 -6.61 -46.22
CA GLY A 1021 22.10 -7.82 -46.81
C GLY A 1021 21.48 -8.21 -48.16
N ARG A 1022 20.26 -7.74 -48.47
CA ARG A 1022 19.55 -8.00 -49.74
C ARG A 1022 19.80 -6.94 -50.82
N VAL A 1023 19.86 -5.67 -50.44
CA VAL A 1023 19.88 -4.52 -51.36
C VAL A 1023 21.31 -4.08 -51.66
N GLU A 1024 22.15 -4.04 -50.63
CA GLU A 1024 23.54 -3.58 -50.71
C GLU A 1024 24.46 -4.57 -49.98
N PRO A 1025 24.55 -5.83 -50.46
CA PRO A 1025 25.36 -6.85 -49.80
C PRO A 1025 26.84 -6.43 -49.75
N PRO A 1026 27.55 -6.72 -48.66
CA PRO A 1026 28.95 -6.35 -48.51
C PRO A 1026 29.82 -7.05 -49.56
N VAL A 1027 30.65 -6.27 -50.25
CA VAL A 1027 31.60 -6.76 -51.27
C VAL A 1027 33.00 -6.85 -50.65
N ALA A 1028 33.64 -8.01 -50.80
CA ALA A 1028 34.98 -8.24 -50.27
C ALA A 1028 36.00 -7.23 -50.84
N GLY A 1029 36.74 -6.56 -49.96
CA GLY A 1029 37.77 -5.58 -50.31
C GLY A 1029 37.29 -4.12 -50.43
N GLN A 1030 35.99 -3.86 -50.33
CA GLN A 1030 35.43 -2.51 -50.21
C GLN A 1030 35.22 -2.13 -48.73
N GLY A 1031 35.27 -0.83 -48.43
CA GLY A 1031 34.95 -0.32 -47.10
C GLY A 1031 33.45 -0.51 -46.78
N ILE A 1032 33.11 -0.44 -45.49
CA ILE A 1032 31.71 -0.55 -45.03
C ILE A 1032 30.93 0.67 -45.56
N SER A 1033 29.81 0.43 -46.26
CA SER A 1033 28.96 1.51 -46.75
C SER A 1033 28.20 2.20 -45.62
N ALA A 1034 27.62 3.38 -45.89
CA ALA A 1034 26.80 4.08 -44.91
C ALA A 1034 25.65 3.20 -44.40
N PHE A 1035 25.02 2.42 -45.29
CA PHE A 1035 23.96 1.49 -44.90
C PHE A 1035 24.51 0.32 -44.06
N GLY A 1036 25.72 -0.16 -44.36
CA GLY A 1036 26.40 -1.18 -43.55
C GLY A 1036 26.64 -0.73 -42.10
N TYR A 1037 27.04 0.52 -41.87
CA TYR A 1037 27.15 1.06 -40.51
C TYR A 1037 25.79 1.11 -39.79
N VAL A 1038 24.72 1.47 -40.48
CA VAL A 1038 23.36 1.44 -39.92
C VAL A 1038 22.96 0.01 -39.52
N ALA A 1039 23.26 -1.00 -40.35
CA ALA A 1039 22.98 -2.40 -40.03
C ALA A 1039 23.75 -2.87 -38.78
N ILE A 1040 25.02 -2.48 -38.64
CA ILE A 1040 25.83 -2.76 -37.45
C ILE A 1040 25.22 -2.10 -36.20
N VAL A 1041 24.81 -0.84 -36.28
CA VAL A 1041 24.14 -0.14 -35.18
C VAL A 1041 22.81 -0.81 -34.82
N CYS A 1042 22.06 -1.30 -35.81
CA CYS A 1042 20.83 -2.05 -35.58
C CYS A 1042 21.07 -3.34 -34.79
N ILE A 1043 22.21 -4.03 -34.94
CA ILE A 1043 22.56 -5.18 -34.09
C ILE A 1043 22.75 -4.75 -32.63
N TYR A 1044 23.43 -3.64 -32.38
CA TYR A 1044 23.61 -3.13 -31.01
C TYR A 1044 22.29 -2.67 -30.39
N LEU A 1045 21.44 -1.97 -31.16
CA LEU A 1045 20.11 -1.56 -30.73
C LEU A 1045 19.24 -2.77 -30.43
N TRP A 1046 19.20 -3.77 -31.31
CA TRP A 1046 18.51 -5.04 -31.08
C TRP A 1046 18.98 -5.71 -29.76
N ALA A 1047 20.30 -5.74 -29.52
CA ALA A 1047 20.87 -6.33 -28.31
C ALA A 1047 20.43 -5.59 -27.03
N ALA A 1048 20.33 -4.26 -27.08
CA ALA A 1048 19.82 -3.45 -25.98
C ALA A 1048 18.30 -3.68 -25.79
N LEU A 1049 17.53 -3.67 -26.88
CA LEU A 1049 16.08 -3.91 -26.87
C LEU A 1049 15.72 -5.27 -26.30
N PHE A 1050 16.53 -6.30 -26.59
CA PHE A 1050 16.38 -7.62 -25.99
C PHE A 1050 16.45 -7.55 -24.46
N GLN A 1051 17.36 -6.75 -23.90
CA GLN A 1051 17.51 -6.62 -22.44
C GLN A 1051 16.39 -5.82 -21.78
N PHE A 1052 15.71 -4.95 -22.51
CA PHE A 1052 14.57 -4.19 -22.01
C PHE A 1052 13.25 -4.98 -21.98
N GLY A 1053 13.26 -6.23 -22.42
CA GLY A 1053 12.09 -7.09 -22.44
C GLY A 1053 12.46 -8.56 -22.35
N TRP A 1054 12.66 -9.18 -23.51
CA TRP A 1054 12.77 -10.64 -23.67
C TRP A 1054 13.90 -11.32 -22.87
N GLY A 1055 14.97 -10.61 -22.51
CA GLY A 1055 16.02 -11.13 -21.64
C GLY A 1055 15.52 -11.40 -20.21
N PRO A 1056 15.29 -10.35 -19.40
CA PRO A 1056 14.89 -10.50 -18.01
C PRO A 1056 13.42 -10.87 -17.80
N CYS A 1057 12.47 -10.32 -18.58
CA CYS A 1057 11.04 -10.51 -18.32
C CYS A 1057 10.59 -11.97 -18.44
N CYS A 1058 11.18 -12.75 -19.34
CA CYS A 1058 10.82 -14.16 -19.52
C CYS A 1058 11.11 -14.97 -18.25
N TRP A 1059 12.27 -14.76 -17.62
CA TRP A 1059 12.63 -15.46 -16.39
C TRP A 1059 11.81 -15.00 -15.18
N ILE A 1060 11.48 -13.71 -15.13
CA ILE A 1060 10.56 -13.16 -14.12
C ILE A 1060 9.19 -13.85 -14.23
N LEU A 1061 8.58 -13.86 -15.43
CA LEU A 1061 7.26 -14.47 -15.66
C LEU A 1061 7.23 -15.99 -15.40
N VAL A 1062 8.29 -16.72 -15.77
CA VAL A 1062 8.39 -18.18 -15.51
C VAL A 1062 8.42 -18.51 -14.01
N SER A 1063 8.82 -17.55 -13.17
CA SER A 1063 8.80 -17.68 -11.70
C SER A 1063 7.53 -17.13 -11.03
N GLU A 1064 6.91 -16.08 -11.59
CA GLU A 1064 5.73 -15.40 -11.02
C GLU A 1064 4.40 -16.10 -11.37
N ILE A 1065 4.26 -16.64 -12.59
CA ILE A 1065 3.00 -17.22 -13.08
C ILE A 1065 2.60 -18.54 -12.36
N PRO A 1066 3.52 -19.47 -12.03
CA PRO A 1066 3.14 -20.76 -11.41
C PRO A 1066 2.62 -20.64 -9.98
N THR A 1067 1.75 -21.59 -9.60
CA THR A 1067 1.30 -21.77 -8.20
C THR A 1067 2.49 -22.12 -7.31
N ALA A 1068 2.43 -21.81 -6.02
CA ALA A 1068 3.53 -22.09 -5.09
C ALA A 1068 3.95 -23.58 -5.10
N ARG A 1069 2.98 -24.50 -5.18
CA ARG A 1069 3.19 -25.97 -5.25
C ARG A 1069 3.92 -26.44 -6.50
N LEU A 1070 3.66 -25.84 -7.68
CA LEU A 1070 4.24 -26.27 -8.96
C LEU A 1070 5.40 -25.40 -9.45
N ARG A 1071 5.75 -24.32 -8.73
CA ARG A 1071 6.74 -23.33 -9.15
C ARG A 1071 8.10 -23.93 -9.48
N ALA A 1072 8.64 -24.79 -8.60
CA ALA A 1072 9.94 -25.41 -8.81
C ALA A 1072 9.97 -26.29 -10.07
N LEU A 1073 8.92 -27.09 -10.29
CA LEU A 1073 8.78 -27.93 -11.48
C LEU A 1073 8.64 -27.08 -12.75
N ASN A 1074 7.83 -26.03 -12.72
CA ASN A 1074 7.62 -25.15 -13.86
C ASN A 1074 8.90 -24.41 -14.28
N VAL A 1075 9.67 -23.89 -13.31
CA VAL A 1075 10.97 -23.25 -13.58
C VAL A 1075 11.96 -24.23 -14.21
N ALA A 1076 11.98 -25.49 -13.75
CA ALA A 1076 12.83 -26.53 -14.34
C ALA A 1076 12.44 -26.85 -15.81
N ILE A 1077 11.14 -26.94 -16.10
CA ILE A 1077 10.62 -27.12 -17.47
C ILE A 1077 10.97 -25.90 -18.35
N GLY A 1078 10.86 -24.69 -17.81
CA GLY A 1078 11.24 -23.46 -18.51
C GLY A 1078 12.73 -23.46 -18.87
N ALA A 1079 13.60 -23.80 -17.91
CA ALA A 1079 15.03 -23.91 -18.15
C ALA A 1079 15.39 -24.99 -19.16
N ALA A 1080 14.80 -26.19 -19.05
CA ALA A 1080 14.99 -27.26 -20.03
C ALA A 1080 14.55 -26.80 -21.44
N THR A 1081 13.40 -26.14 -21.54
CA THR A 1081 12.91 -25.59 -22.82
C THR A 1081 13.89 -24.59 -23.41
N GLN A 1082 14.40 -23.68 -22.58
CA GLN A 1082 15.38 -22.69 -22.99
C GLN A 1082 16.64 -23.35 -23.55
N TRP A 1083 17.20 -24.35 -22.87
CA TRP A 1083 18.39 -25.06 -23.31
C TRP A 1083 18.17 -25.91 -24.57
N LEU A 1084 16.99 -26.50 -24.73
CA LEU A 1084 16.62 -27.23 -25.94
C LEU A 1084 16.61 -26.31 -27.16
N PHE A 1085 15.96 -25.15 -27.08
CA PHE A 1085 15.93 -24.22 -28.20
C PHE A 1085 17.28 -23.53 -28.43
N ASN A 1086 18.06 -23.35 -27.37
CA ASN A 1086 19.44 -22.92 -27.47
C ASN A 1086 20.29 -23.90 -28.29
N PHE A 1087 20.13 -25.22 -28.07
CA PHE A 1087 20.74 -26.27 -28.88
C PHE A 1087 20.31 -26.20 -30.36
N ILE A 1088 19.00 -26.03 -30.62
CA ILE A 1088 18.46 -25.93 -31.98
C ILE A 1088 19.09 -24.73 -32.72
N ILE A 1089 19.14 -23.56 -32.09
CA ILE A 1089 19.72 -22.35 -32.69
C ILE A 1089 21.23 -22.54 -32.93
N ALA A 1090 21.97 -23.04 -31.93
CA ALA A 1090 23.40 -23.31 -32.06
C ALA A 1090 23.71 -24.24 -33.25
N ARG A 1091 22.86 -25.24 -33.51
CA ARG A 1091 23.00 -26.22 -34.61
C ARG A 1091 22.61 -25.68 -35.98
N THR A 1092 21.79 -24.63 -36.07
CA THR A 1092 21.17 -24.23 -37.34
C THR A 1092 21.73 -22.94 -37.93
N VAL A 1093 22.22 -22.01 -37.09
CA VAL A 1093 22.57 -20.63 -37.51
C VAL A 1093 23.59 -20.54 -38.65
N LEU A 1094 24.73 -21.23 -38.56
CA LEU A 1094 25.73 -21.18 -39.64
C LEU A 1094 25.23 -21.81 -40.94
N THR A 1095 24.30 -22.77 -40.87
CA THR A 1095 23.63 -23.33 -42.06
C THR A 1095 22.70 -22.28 -42.65
N MET A 1096 21.90 -21.61 -41.83
CA MET A 1096 21.02 -20.53 -42.27
C MET A 1096 21.79 -19.39 -42.93
N GLN A 1097 22.96 -19.02 -42.40
CA GLN A 1097 23.83 -18.01 -43.03
C GLN A 1097 24.31 -18.41 -44.43
N LYS A 1098 24.49 -19.71 -44.70
CA LYS A 1098 24.89 -20.22 -46.01
C LYS A 1098 23.73 -20.41 -46.97
N THR A 1099 22.55 -20.82 -46.48
CA THR A 1099 21.44 -21.28 -47.33
C THR A 1099 20.33 -20.25 -47.51
N MET A 1100 20.15 -19.31 -46.58
CA MET A 1100 19.06 -18.32 -46.60
C MET A 1100 19.47 -17.02 -47.31
N GLY A 1101 19.81 -17.13 -48.60
CA GLY A 1101 20.16 -16.02 -49.47
C GLY A 1101 21.65 -15.60 -49.42
N PRO A 1102 22.13 -14.83 -50.42
CA PRO A 1102 23.48 -14.25 -50.42
C PRO A 1102 23.82 -13.55 -49.10
N ALA A 1103 24.97 -13.85 -48.50
CA ALA A 1103 25.40 -13.35 -47.19
C ALA A 1103 24.45 -13.64 -46.01
N GLY A 1104 23.47 -14.54 -46.17
CA GLY A 1104 22.60 -15.01 -45.09
C GLY A 1104 21.48 -14.06 -44.67
N TYR A 1105 21.12 -13.07 -45.50
CA TYR A 1105 20.16 -12.03 -45.13
C TYR A 1105 18.77 -12.58 -44.72
N GLY A 1106 18.35 -13.72 -45.28
CA GLY A 1106 17.04 -14.33 -45.03
C GLY A 1106 16.86 -14.79 -43.59
N MET A 1107 17.96 -15.11 -42.91
CA MET A 1107 17.97 -15.46 -41.49
C MET A 1107 17.44 -14.29 -40.63
N PHE A 1108 17.83 -13.04 -40.94
CA PHE A 1108 17.39 -11.87 -40.19
C PHE A 1108 15.91 -11.56 -40.42
N PHE A 1109 15.38 -11.76 -41.63
CA PHE A 1109 13.94 -11.68 -41.88
C PHE A 1109 13.16 -12.75 -41.12
N MET A 1110 13.71 -13.96 -40.98
CA MET A 1110 13.10 -15.02 -40.20
C MET A 1110 13.01 -14.63 -38.72
N PHE A 1111 14.12 -14.20 -38.10
CA PHE A 1111 14.12 -13.75 -36.69
C PHE A 1111 13.20 -12.54 -36.49
N GLY A 1112 13.25 -11.53 -37.35
CA GLY A 1112 12.35 -10.37 -37.26
C GLY A 1112 10.87 -10.73 -37.39
N SER A 1113 10.54 -11.75 -38.18
CA SER A 1113 9.15 -12.25 -38.28
C SER A 1113 8.72 -13.03 -37.04
N PHE A 1114 9.63 -13.80 -36.43
CA PHE A 1114 9.37 -14.41 -35.12
C PHE A 1114 9.18 -13.34 -34.04
N ASP A 1115 9.94 -12.23 -34.07
CA ASP A 1115 9.79 -11.10 -33.15
C ASP A 1115 8.40 -10.47 -33.22
N LEU A 1116 7.80 -10.36 -34.41
CA LEU A 1116 6.40 -9.91 -34.55
C LEU A 1116 5.40 -10.96 -34.04
N LEU A 1117 5.57 -12.23 -34.43
CA LEU A 1117 4.66 -13.31 -34.01
C LEU A 1117 4.65 -13.50 -32.48
N MET A 1118 5.81 -13.37 -31.83
CA MET A 1118 5.88 -13.44 -30.38
C MET A 1118 5.22 -12.22 -29.72
N GLY A 1119 5.27 -11.03 -30.34
CA GLY A 1119 4.50 -9.88 -29.90
C GLY A 1119 2.99 -10.13 -29.93
N ILE A 1120 2.49 -10.80 -30.97
CA ILE A 1120 1.09 -11.24 -31.07
C ILE A 1120 0.77 -12.26 -29.96
N PHE A 1121 1.65 -13.24 -29.72
CA PHE A 1121 1.49 -14.19 -28.63
C PHE A 1121 1.38 -13.48 -27.26
N VAL A 1122 2.27 -12.52 -26.99
CA VAL A 1122 2.24 -11.73 -25.74
C VAL A 1122 0.95 -10.93 -25.63
N TRP A 1123 0.46 -10.36 -26.73
CA TRP A 1123 -0.77 -9.57 -26.74
C TRP A 1123 -1.97 -10.39 -26.28
N PHE A 1124 -2.12 -11.62 -26.77
CA PHE A 1124 -3.28 -12.46 -26.49
C PHE A 1124 -3.17 -13.34 -25.24
N PHE A 1125 -1.97 -13.84 -24.92
CA PHE A 1125 -1.84 -14.96 -23.97
C PHE A 1125 -1.03 -14.64 -22.72
N VAL A 1126 -0.24 -13.56 -22.70
CA VAL A 1126 0.59 -13.20 -21.54
C VAL A 1126 -0.10 -12.09 -20.75
N PRO A 1127 -0.56 -12.35 -19.52
CA PRO A 1127 -1.18 -11.33 -18.69
C PRO A 1127 -0.13 -10.38 -18.08
N GLU A 1128 -0.58 -9.22 -17.58
CA GLU A 1128 0.28 -8.34 -16.79
C GLU A 1128 0.37 -8.88 -15.35
N THR A 1129 1.59 -9.13 -14.87
CA THR A 1129 1.86 -9.65 -13.51
C THR A 1129 2.31 -8.58 -12.53
N LYS A 1130 2.63 -7.38 -13.03
CA LYS A 1130 3.10 -6.27 -12.20
C LYS A 1130 2.10 -5.92 -11.11
N GLY A 1131 2.57 -5.95 -9.86
CA GLY A 1131 1.82 -5.49 -8.68
C GLY A 1131 0.72 -6.44 -8.22
N LEU A 1132 0.65 -7.65 -8.78
CA LEU A 1132 -0.22 -8.70 -8.31
C LEU A 1132 0.51 -9.56 -7.27
N SER A 1133 -0.18 -9.87 -6.18
CA SER A 1133 0.25 -10.90 -5.22
C SER A 1133 0.16 -12.30 -5.84
N LEU A 1134 0.86 -13.27 -5.23
CA LEU A 1134 0.86 -14.65 -5.75
C LEU A 1134 -0.54 -15.29 -5.66
N GLU A 1135 -1.35 -14.85 -4.70
CA GLU A 1135 -2.73 -15.27 -4.50
C GLU A 1135 -3.65 -14.70 -5.59
N GLN A 1136 -3.46 -13.44 -5.97
CA GLN A 1136 -4.16 -12.82 -7.11
C GLN A 1136 -3.78 -13.47 -8.45
N MET A 1137 -2.58 -14.05 -8.57
CA MET A 1137 -2.20 -14.86 -9.73
C MET A 1137 -3.04 -16.15 -9.82
N ASP A 1138 -3.50 -16.70 -8.69
CA ASP A 1138 -4.38 -17.88 -8.61
C ASP A 1138 -5.80 -17.60 -9.09
N GLU A 1139 -6.31 -16.41 -8.81
CA GLU A 1139 -7.57 -15.90 -9.36
C GLU A 1139 -7.47 -15.65 -10.88
N LEU A 1140 -6.38 -15.01 -11.34
CA LEU A 1140 -6.16 -14.63 -12.73
C LEU A 1140 -6.17 -15.83 -13.71
N PHE A 1141 -5.74 -17.00 -13.25
CA PHE A 1141 -5.72 -18.23 -14.04
C PHE A 1141 -6.86 -19.22 -13.70
N GLY A 1142 -7.83 -18.79 -12.88
CA GLY A 1142 -9.06 -19.54 -12.58
C GLY A 1142 -8.85 -20.79 -11.72
N VAL A 1143 -7.85 -20.78 -10.81
CA VAL A 1143 -7.54 -21.91 -9.92
C VAL A 1143 -8.33 -21.83 -8.59
N GLY A 1144 -8.90 -20.67 -8.25
CA GLY A 1144 -9.78 -20.50 -7.09
C GLY A 1144 -11.00 -21.45 -7.10
N ASP A 1145 -11.43 -21.89 -8.28
CA ASP A 1145 -12.59 -22.79 -8.47
C ASP A 1145 -12.27 -24.28 -8.24
N LEU A 1146 -11.00 -24.62 -8.03
CA LEU A 1146 -10.55 -25.97 -7.69
C LEU A 1146 -10.32 -26.14 -6.19
N HIS A 1147 -9.88 -25.09 -5.48
CA HIS A 1147 -9.85 -25.07 -4.01
C HIS A 1147 -11.27 -25.03 -3.44
N SER A 1148 -12.19 -24.25 -4.02
CA SER A 1148 -13.60 -24.29 -3.61
C SER A 1148 -14.25 -25.67 -3.81
N LYS A 1149 -13.81 -26.46 -4.79
CA LYS A 1149 -14.28 -27.83 -5.03
C LYS A 1149 -13.59 -28.88 -4.17
N LEU A 1150 -12.31 -28.68 -3.82
CA LEU A 1150 -11.58 -29.53 -2.87
C LEU A 1150 -11.98 -29.24 -1.41
N ASP A 1151 -12.36 -28.01 -1.09
CA ASP A 1151 -12.88 -27.60 0.22
C ASP A 1151 -14.37 -27.97 0.36
N ALA A 1152 -15.13 -28.05 -0.75
CA ALA A 1152 -16.46 -28.65 -0.77
C ALA A 1152 -16.45 -30.18 -0.62
N GLU A 1153 -15.32 -30.83 -0.92
CA GLU A 1153 -15.05 -32.24 -0.63
C GLU A 1153 -14.14 -32.35 0.60
N GLY A 1154 -14.70 -32.03 1.78
CA GLY A 1154 -14.05 -32.32 3.05
C GLY A 1154 -13.69 -33.82 3.21
N PRO A 1155 -12.95 -34.21 4.28
CA PRO A 1155 -12.33 -35.54 4.44
C PRO A 1155 -13.27 -36.75 4.59
N GLU A 1156 -14.54 -36.64 4.22
CA GLU A 1156 -15.55 -37.71 4.29
C GLU A 1156 -15.89 -38.36 2.93
N GLY A 1157 -15.23 -37.95 1.85
CA GLY A 1157 -15.44 -38.49 0.50
C GLY A 1157 -14.77 -39.85 0.20
N ALA A 1158 -13.81 -40.30 1.01
CA ALA A 1158 -13.13 -41.58 0.81
C ALA A 1158 -13.90 -42.74 1.47
N ARG A 1159 -15.08 -43.08 0.94
CA ARG A 1159 -15.75 -44.34 1.27
C ARG A 1159 -14.92 -45.51 0.71
N THR A 1160 -14.42 -46.31 1.65
CA THR A 1160 -14.00 -47.70 1.47
C THR A 1160 -14.93 -48.42 0.48
N PRO A 1161 -14.42 -49.19 -0.51
CA PRO A 1161 -15.25 -49.81 -1.52
C PRO A 1161 -16.14 -50.88 -0.88
N SER A 1162 -17.43 -50.58 -0.68
CA SER A 1162 -18.41 -51.59 -0.32
C SER A 1162 -18.79 -52.38 -1.57
N ILE A 1163 -18.28 -53.59 -1.61
CA ILE A 1163 -18.68 -54.72 -2.46
C ILE A 1163 -20.20 -54.70 -2.70
N ARG A 1164 -20.63 -54.32 -3.91
CA ARG A 1164 -21.92 -54.70 -4.52
C ARG A 1164 -21.87 -54.54 -6.04
N GLU A 1165 -20.90 -55.19 -6.66
CA GLU A 1165 -20.98 -55.67 -8.04
C GLU A 1165 -20.43 -57.10 -8.07
N GLU A 1166 -21.13 -58.00 -7.38
CA GLU A 1166 -20.99 -59.44 -7.60
C GLU A 1166 -22.28 -60.16 -7.18
N VAL A 1167 -23.44 -59.71 -7.69
CA VAL A 1167 -24.65 -60.55 -7.78
C VAL A 1167 -25.42 -60.19 -9.05
N ALA A 1168 -24.75 -60.38 -10.18
CA ALA A 1168 -25.41 -60.66 -11.46
C ALA A 1168 -24.64 -61.77 -12.17
N ASP A 1169 -24.17 -62.77 -11.43
CA ASP A 1169 -23.89 -64.07 -11.99
C ASP A 1169 -24.29 -65.13 -10.98
N ILE A 1170 -25.38 -65.83 -11.34
CA ILE A 1170 -25.55 -67.26 -11.13
C ILE A 1170 -25.79 -67.68 -9.67
N LYS A 1171 -26.91 -68.28 -9.29
CA LYS A 1171 -28.16 -68.76 -9.91
C LYS A 1171 -28.78 -69.61 -8.78
N ASN A 1172 -30.05 -69.97 -8.92
CA ASN A 1172 -30.71 -71.11 -8.26
C ASN A 1172 -31.48 -70.85 -6.96
N SER A 1173 -32.73 -71.33 -7.04
CA SER A 1173 -33.58 -71.93 -6.00
C SER A 1173 -33.93 -71.07 -4.79
N LYS A 1174 -35.20 -70.66 -4.64
CA LYS A 1174 -36.26 -71.52 -4.06
C LYS A 1174 -35.75 -72.30 -2.84
N HIS A 1175 -35.88 -71.71 -1.66
CA HIS A 1175 -36.82 -72.17 -0.63
C HIS A 1175 -36.90 -71.18 0.53
#